data_AF-A0AAN8FRZ5-F1
#
_entry.id   AF-A0AAN8FRZ5-F1
#
_cell.length_a   1.000
_cell.length_b   1.000
_cell.length_c   1.000
_cell.angle_alpha   90.00
_cell.angle_beta   90.00
_cell.angle_gamma   90.00
#
_symmetry.space_group_name_H-M   'P 1'
#
loop_
_entity.id
_entity.type
_entity.pdbx_description
1 polymer ?
#
loop_
_entity_poly.entity_id
_entity_poly.type
_entity_poly.pdbx_seq_one_letter_code
_entity_poly.pdbx_strand_id
1 'polypeptide(L)'
;MGVTGIWEHMQKYAEQIPTSTLRAKTLAIDGHIWLYESSRGCANHFMSGASYLVTFFNRIQRLQEIGVRPVVVFDMISNEFRSYSNSGNLHIKKSKRSGGNGWNLDAHNELKKRVYNAQVLLNNMGVPVVMGSSDGEAQCAQLEQAGLVDGCITSDFDFFLYGGRNLYKVDFKNGGRDVDGFVNLFSMDKFESTQCLTRNRLVALALLLGCDYLQGGVNRVGIVTAREIISEFSINDDDHALTILDRFGSYFRGEIPVRASDSNIKKKLRKSKIVLPEGFPNSDIFIEATSIYLCPEVKEKKQLPPVPQRNMSKVEGILTRECGWTSKRFSQEVGRSRRRSQKIESTQSRKLTEFFPTVRRSGSNCSVNYDVLAQKHSRREWAALQRLRANARLYDKMEDTPEDSKAVSKSNGVRRRPPKRRLAEGSVSCSSSKCRRLENSPNIDMAVLALTGTAGLSAEQDEQVLVDALPYLDTEYNDADRQTALRLIEQECKIFRPTKNYLKHLPVPDFDVFLSPCMLKEQARMSKKQEMPKLDMSRCELPCPSGTSRAGDKVQWRKAIKNAKAQNEHLVMRQINLELMEEYAAETYLRRNKELEQLCTEAERELRRTKEQVMEIHARRKMAQLEAGRQLRELEGSWVAMVTNNYRMELANNQLAAENAQMAKRLRLSPAALEKLN
;
A
#
# COMPACT_ATOMS: atom_id res chain seq x y z
N MET A 1 12.48 -18.30 -3.18
CA MET A 1 11.12 -17.80 -3.11
C MET A 1 11.08 -17.01 -1.82
N GLY A 2 10.75 -15.74 -1.95
CA GLY A 2 10.69 -14.78 -0.86
C GLY A 2 12.01 -14.15 -0.44
N VAL A 3 11.92 -13.35 0.62
CA VAL A 3 13.02 -12.56 1.18
C VAL A 3 14.15 -13.43 1.76
N THR A 4 15.38 -13.04 1.45
CA THR A 4 16.60 -13.76 1.86
C THR A 4 16.76 -13.78 3.39
N GLY A 5 16.74 -14.98 4.00
CA GLY A 5 17.06 -15.17 5.42
C GLY A 5 15.98 -14.71 6.41
N ILE A 6 14.86 -14.16 5.93
CA ILE A 6 13.80 -13.66 6.82
C ILE A 6 13.02 -14.82 7.43
N TRP A 7 12.73 -15.86 6.65
CA TRP A 7 11.86 -16.96 7.08
C TRP A 7 12.48 -17.73 8.24
N GLU A 8 13.77 -18.09 8.13
CA GLU A 8 14.51 -18.77 9.19
C GLU A 8 14.58 -17.91 10.46
N HIS A 9 14.70 -16.59 10.30
CA HIS A 9 14.73 -15.67 11.43
C HIS A 9 13.35 -15.57 12.12
N MET A 10 12.28 -15.46 11.34
CA MET A 10 10.94 -15.18 11.85
C MET A 10 10.29 -16.39 12.53
N GLN A 11 10.73 -17.62 12.22
CA GLN A 11 10.26 -18.85 12.88
C GLN A 11 10.32 -18.81 14.42
N LYS A 12 11.24 -18.03 15.01
CA LYS A 12 11.36 -17.88 16.48
C LYS A 12 10.16 -17.20 17.14
N TYR A 13 9.36 -16.48 16.36
CA TYR A 13 8.19 -15.73 16.79
C TYR A 13 6.87 -16.43 16.43
N ALA A 14 6.94 -17.60 15.78
CA ALA A 14 5.79 -18.44 15.53
C ALA A 14 5.08 -18.81 16.84
N GLU A 15 3.75 -18.81 16.81
CA GLU A 15 2.93 -19.31 17.89
C GLU A 15 2.44 -20.71 17.57
N GLN A 16 2.74 -21.67 18.44
CA GLN A 16 2.17 -23.01 18.31
C GLN A 16 0.74 -23.00 18.83
N ILE A 17 -0.22 -23.07 17.91
CA ILE A 17 -1.64 -23.18 18.20
C ILE A 17 -2.12 -24.61 17.95
N PRO A 18 -3.03 -25.16 18.77
CA PRO A 18 -3.62 -26.46 18.49
C PRO A 18 -4.39 -26.44 17.17
N THR A 19 -4.33 -27.53 16.38
CA THR A 19 -5.05 -27.67 15.10
C THR A 19 -6.56 -27.45 15.23
N SER A 20 -7.14 -27.79 16.39
CA SER A 20 -8.56 -27.52 16.70
C SER A 20 -8.97 -26.04 16.52
N THR A 21 -8.03 -25.10 16.67
CA THR A 21 -8.26 -23.65 16.49
C THR A 21 -8.52 -23.27 15.03
N LEU A 22 -8.21 -24.16 14.09
CA LEU A 22 -8.47 -23.95 12.66
C LEU A 22 -9.88 -24.36 12.24
N ARG A 23 -10.64 -25.02 13.12
CA ARG A 23 -11.99 -25.47 12.83
C ARG A 23 -12.89 -24.30 12.44
N ALA A 24 -13.73 -24.51 11.44
CA ALA A 24 -14.68 -23.54 10.86
C ALA A 24 -14.04 -22.32 10.18
N LYS A 25 -12.71 -22.13 10.24
CA LYS A 25 -12.01 -21.07 9.52
C LYS A 25 -12.00 -21.33 8.03
N THR A 26 -12.19 -20.27 7.25
CA THR A 26 -11.93 -20.27 5.81
C THR A 26 -10.48 -19.86 5.60
N LEU A 27 -9.64 -20.72 5.02
CA LEU A 27 -8.22 -20.42 4.82
C LEU A 27 -7.89 -20.44 3.33
N ALA A 28 -7.25 -19.37 2.86
CA ALA A 28 -6.61 -19.36 1.56
C ALA A 28 -5.39 -20.28 1.57
N ILE A 29 -5.10 -20.91 0.45
CA ILE A 29 -3.96 -21.81 0.28
C ILE A 29 -3.23 -21.37 -0.98
N ASP A 30 -1.96 -21.06 -0.84
CA ASP A 30 -1.08 -20.86 -1.97
C ASP A 30 -0.87 -22.20 -2.70
N GLY A 31 -1.39 -22.28 -3.93
CA GLY A 31 -1.33 -23.48 -4.74
C GLY A 31 0.03 -23.69 -5.41
N HIS A 32 0.75 -22.62 -5.76
CA HIS A 32 2.06 -22.74 -6.42
C HIS A 32 3.12 -23.22 -5.45
N ILE A 33 3.10 -22.78 -4.19
CA ILE A 33 4.03 -23.29 -3.18
C ILE A 33 3.82 -24.79 -2.94
N TRP A 34 2.58 -25.30 -2.96
CA TRP A 34 2.32 -26.74 -2.85
C TRP A 34 2.76 -27.54 -4.08
N LEU A 35 2.58 -27.00 -5.30
CA LEU A 35 3.13 -27.60 -6.52
C LEU A 35 4.66 -27.70 -6.44
N TYR A 36 5.31 -26.66 -5.94
CA TYR A 36 6.76 -26.63 -5.76
C TYR A 36 7.26 -27.63 -4.70
N GLU A 37 6.65 -27.63 -3.52
CA GLU A 37 6.98 -28.55 -2.42
C GLU A 37 6.82 -30.02 -2.84
N SER A 38 5.73 -30.34 -3.55
CA SER A 38 5.47 -31.69 -4.05
C SER A 38 6.52 -32.17 -5.06
N SER A 39 7.13 -31.24 -5.80
CA SER A 39 8.20 -31.53 -6.76
C SER A 39 9.56 -31.75 -6.09
N ARG A 40 9.81 -31.18 -4.90
CA ARG A 40 11.08 -31.34 -4.16
C ARG A 40 11.12 -32.52 -3.19
N GLY A 41 9.95 -32.96 -2.69
CA GLY A 41 9.86 -33.92 -1.58
C GLY A 41 9.88 -35.42 -1.93
N CYS A 42 10.15 -35.82 -3.18
CA CYS A 42 9.83 -37.17 -3.65
C CYS A 42 10.99 -37.88 -4.39
N ALA A 43 11.96 -38.43 -3.67
CA ALA A 43 12.92 -39.40 -4.23
C ALA A 43 12.24 -40.73 -4.64
N ASN A 44 11.17 -41.14 -3.95
CA ASN A 44 10.49 -42.43 -4.17
C ASN A 44 9.14 -42.34 -4.92
N HIS A 45 8.72 -41.14 -5.34
CA HIS A 45 7.45 -40.93 -6.05
C HIS A 45 7.66 -40.54 -7.53
N PHE A 46 8.91 -40.63 -8.00
CA PHE A 46 9.36 -40.32 -9.36
C PHE A 46 8.76 -41.24 -10.45
N MET A 47 8.04 -42.31 -10.06
CA MET A 47 7.46 -43.27 -11.01
C MET A 47 6.10 -42.84 -11.61
N SER A 48 5.46 -41.78 -11.09
CA SER A 48 4.25 -41.19 -11.68
C SER A 48 4.41 -39.68 -11.68
N GLY A 49 4.50 -39.07 -12.88
CA GLY A 49 4.65 -37.62 -13.07
C GLY A 49 3.54 -36.74 -12.47
N ALA A 50 2.54 -37.33 -11.79
CA ALA A 50 1.39 -36.66 -11.18
C ALA A 50 1.33 -36.74 -9.64
N SER A 51 2.47 -36.97 -8.96
CA SER A 51 2.55 -37.07 -7.48
C SER A 51 2.01 -35.83 -6.74
N TYR A 52 2.01 -34.66 -7.38
CA TYR A 52 1.41 -33.43 -6.83
C TYR A 52 -0.10 -33.57 -6.61
N LEU A 53 -0.85 -34.26 -7.48
CA LEU A 53 -2.29 -34.47 -7.33
C LEU A 53 -2.62 -35.27 -6.06
N VAL A 54 -1.80 -36.29 -5.77
CA VAL A 54 -1.91 -37.05 -4.51
C VAL A 54 -1.67 -36.16 -3.31
N THR A 55 -0.72 -35.22 -3.42
CA THR A 55 -0.38 -34.27 -2.35
C THR A 55 -1.55 -33.32 -2.09
N PHE A 56 -2.12 -32.72 -3.14
CA PHE A 56 -3.34 -31.89 -3.04
C PHE A 56 -4.50 -32.67 -2.43
N PHE A 57 -4.79 -33.88 -2.94
CA PHE A 57 -5.88 -34.72 -2.43
C PHE A 57 -5.73 -34.99 -0.93
N ASN A 58 -4.55 -35.47 -0.51
CA ASN A 58 -4.30 -35.81 0.89
C ASN A 58 -4.37 -34.57 1.79
N ARG A 59 -3.67 -33.48 1.44
CA ARG A 59 -3.61 -32.25 2.26
C ARG A 59 -4.99 -31.62 2.44
N ILE A 60 -5.76 -31.50 1.34
CA ILE A 60 -7.13 -30.96 1.39
C ILE A 60 -8.04 -31.85 2.25
N GLN A 61 -7.96 -33.18 2.11
CA GLN A 61 -8.73 -34.06 2.98
C GLN A 61 -8.42 -33.84 4.46
N ARG A 62 -7.14 -33.67 4.85
CA ARG A 62 -6.80 -33.39 6.25
C ARG A 62 -7.37 -32.08 6.75
N LEU A 63 -7.29 -31.03 5.94
CA LEU A 63 -7.83 -29.72 6.32
C LEU A 63 -9.36 -29.80 6.50
N GLN A 64 -10.06 -30.48 5.59
CA GLN A 64 -11.50 -30.71 5.68
C GLN A 64 -11.88 -31.57 6.89
N GLU A 65 -11.07 -32.57 7.27
CA GLU A 65 -11.28 -33.39 8.47
C GLU A 65 -11.21 -32.57 9.77
N ILE A 66 -10.33 -31.57 9.81
CA ILE A 66 -10.20 -30.62 10.93
C ILE A 66 -11.35 -29.58 10.92
N GLY A 67 -12.13 -29.51 9.83
CA GLY A 67 -13.22 -28.57 9.66
C GLY A 67 -12.79 -27.22 9.06
N VAL A 68 -11.62 -27.14 8.44
CA VAL A 68 -11.19 -25.96 7.65
C VAL A 68 -11.97 -25.92 6.34
N ARG A 69 -12.34 -24.73 5.90
CA ARG A 69 -12.91 -24.46 4.57
C ARG A 69 -11.79 -23.91 3.65
N PRO A 70 -11.10 -24.77 2.87
CA PRO A 70 -9.98 -24.32 2.06
C PRO A 70 -10.45 -23.54 0.83
N VAL A 71 -9.68 -22.52 0.43
CA VAL A 71 -9.78 -21.83 -0.85
C VAL A 71 -8.40 -21.86 -1.49
N VAL A 72 -8.23 -22.51 -2.63
CA VAL A 72 -6.90 -22.60 -3.26
C VAL A 72 -6.71 -21.46 -4.24
N VAL A 73 -5.58 -20.76 -4.14
CA VAL A 73 -5.22 -19.63 -5.00
C VAL A 73 -3.99 -20.02 -5.82
N PHE A 74 -4.08 -19.90 -7.13
CA PHE A 74 -2.94 -20.06 -8.03
C PHE A 74 -2.61 -18.72 -8.69
N ASP A 75 -1.33 -18.40 -8.80
CA ASP A 75 -0.74 -17.35 -9.65
C ASP A 75 -1.30 -17.39 -11.06
N MET A 76 -1.22 -16.24 -11.73
CA MET A 76 -1.60 -16.16 -13.13
C MET A 76 -0.55 -16.83 -14.02
N ILE A 77 -0.99 -17.82 -14.81
CA ILE A 77 -0.17 -18.40 -15.87
C ILE A 77 -0.62 -17.80 -17.20
N SER A 78 0.23 -16.97 -17.80
CA SER A 78 -0.02 -16.37 -19.13
C SER A 78 -0.27 -17.46 -20.19
N ASN A 79 -1.25 -17.21 -21.06
CA ASN A 79 -1.52 -18.05 -22.22
C ASN A 79 -0.43 -17.92 -23.31
N GLU A 80 0.25 -16.78 -23.36
CA GLU A 80 1.37 -16.53 -24.28
C GLU A 80 2.69 -16.80 -23.57
N PHE A 81 3.53 -17.65 -24.15
CA PHE A 81 4.92 -17.80 -23.72
C PHE A 81 5.72 -16.61 -24.23
N ARG A 82 5.93 -15.61 -23.38
CA ARG A 82 6.91 -14.56 -23.66
C ARG A 82 8.30 -15.15 -23.42
N SER A 83 9.00 -15.43 -24.52
CA SER A 83 10.45 -15.65 -24.50
C SER A 83 11.11 -14.59 -23.60
N TYR A 84 12.04 -15.01 -22.76
CA TYR A 84 12.94 -14.12 -22.02
C TYR A 84 13.86 -13.41 -23.03
N SER A 85 13.33 -12.46 -23.79
CA SER A 85 14.08 -11.55 -24.65
C SER A 85 13.99 -10.12 -24.10
N ASN A 86 15.14 -9.45 -24.10
CA ASN A 86 15.38 -8.06 -23.69
C ASN A 86 14.50 -7.08 -24.49
N SER A 87 13.21 -7.01 -24.16
CA SER A 87 12.33 -5.93 -24.58
C SER A 87 12.37 -4.86 -23.51
N GLY A 88 12.79 -3.66 -23.91
CA GLY A 88 13.09 -2.49 -23.07
C GLY A 88 11.90 -1.85 -22.34
N ASN A 89 10.93 -2.65 -21.90
CA ASN A 89 10.00 -2.21 -20.87
C ASN A 89 10.63 -2.49 -19.52
N LEU A 90 10.93 -1.41 -18.80
CA LEU A 90 11.35 -1.37 -17.41
C LEU A 90 10.19 -1.89 -16.53
N HIS A 91 9.93 -3.18 -16.60
CA HIS A 91 9.16 -3.90 -15.59
C HIS A 91 10.12 -4.90 -14.95
N ILE A 92 10.41 -4.72 -13.66
CA ILE A 92 11.12 -5.69 -12.84
C ILE A 92 10.35 -7.01 -12.91
N LYS A 93 11.06 -8.03 -13.38
CA LYS A 93 10.59 -9.42 -13.34
C LYS A 93 11.28 -10.10 -12.16
N LYS A 94 10.58 -11.01 -11.45
CA LYS A 94 11.18 -11.86 -10.41
C LYS A 94 12.49 -12.45 -10.96
N SER A 95 13.62 -12.11 -10.34
CA SER A 95 14.93 -12.44 -10.89
C SER A 95 15.34 -13.86 -10.51
N LYS A 96 16.08 -14.54 -11.39
CA LYS A 96 16.54 -15.91 -11.15
C LYS A 96 17.71 -15.95 -10.18
N ARG A 97 17.60 -16.78 -9.13
CA ARG A 97 18.80 -17.29 -8.42
C ARG A 97 19.69 -18.00 -9.45
N SER A 98 20.90 -17.48 -9.63
CA SER A 98 21.90 -17.99 -10.57
C SER A 98 22.12 -19.48 -10.34
N GLY A 99 21.78 -20.31 -11.33
CA GLY A 99 22.02 -21.76 -11.27
C GLY A 99 21.04 -22.66 -12.05
N GLY A 100 19.97 -22.14 -12.65
CA GLY A 100 19.04 -22.94 -13.46
C GLY A 100 18.88 -22.42 -14.89
N ASN A 101 18.94 -23.31 -15.88
CA ASN A 101 18.58 -23.02 -17.27
C ASN A 101 17.21 -22.30 -17.35
N GLY A 102 16.98 -21.55 -18.44
CA GLY A 102 15.70 -20.97 -18.87
C GLY A 102 14.44 -21.64 -18.33
N TRP A 103 13.39 -20.87 -17.99
CA TRP A 103 12.04 -21.44 -18.12
C TRP A 103 11.90 -21.77 -19.61
N ASN A 104 12.01 -23.05 -19.96
CA ASN A 104 11.73 -23.49 -21.32
C ASN A 104 10.21 -23.46 -21.53
N LEU A 105 9.76 -23.27 -22.76
CA LEU A 105 8.36 -23.36 -23.17
C LEU A 105 7.72 -24.65 -22.63
N ASP A 106 8.47 -25.75 -22.63
CA ASP A 106 8.05 -27.03 -22.09
C ASP A 106 7.76 -26.99 -20.59
N ALA A 107 8.59 -26.28 -19.81
CA ALA A 107 8.40 -26.13 -18.36
C ALA A 107 7.19 -25.23 -18.04
N HIS A 108 6.98 -24.17 -18.84
CA HIS A 108 5.79 -23.30 -18.73
C HIS A 108 4.51 -24.08 -19.05
N ASN A 109 4.51 -24.82 -20.15
CA ASN A 109 3.37 -25.64 -20.56
C ASN A 109 3.08 -26.77 -19.57
N GLU A 110 4.13 -27.39 -19.01
CA GLU A 110 3.99 -28.41 -17.97
C GLU A 110 3.40 -27.80 -16.69
N LEU A 111 3.86 -26.62 -16.24
CA LEU A 111 3.28 -25.93 -15.09
C LEU A 111 1.79 -25.60 -15.33
N LYS A 112 1.46 -25.09 -16.51
CA LYS A 112 0.07 -24.80 -16.92
C LYS A 112 -0.81 -26.05 -16.84
N LYS A 113 -0.30 -27.18 -17.36
CA LYS A 113 -0.97 -28.48 -17.30
C LYS A 113 -1.17 -28.94 -15.86
N ARG A 114 -0.16 -28.78 -15.00
CA ARG A 114 -0.24 -29.13 -13.56
C ARG A 114 -1.28 -28.31 -12.82
N VAL A 115 -1.31 -26.99 -13.03
CA VAL A 115 -2.33 -26.11 -12.44
C VAL A 115 -3.73 -26.50 -12.91
N TYR A 116 -3.91 -26.75 -14.21
CA TYR A 116 -5.20 -27.20 -14.74
C TYR A 116 -5.64 -28.53 -14.12
N ASN A 117 -4.76 -29.54 -14.07
CA ASN A 117 -5.07 -30.84 -13.47
C ASN A 117 -5.40 -30.72 -11.96
N ALA A 118 -4.66 -29.88 -11.23
CA ALA A 118 -4.94 -29.61 -9.82
C ALA A 118 -6.29 -28.89 -9.65
N GLN A 119 -6.62 -27.92 -10.50
CA GLN A 119 -7.91 -27.24 -10.49
C GLN A 119 -9.07 -28.21 -10.74
N VAL A 120 -8.94 -29.10 -11.72
CA VAL A 120 -9.97 -30.12 -12.01
C VAL A 120 -10.16 -31.05 -10.80
N LEU A 121 -9.07 -31.50 -10.17
CA LEU A 121 -9.14 -32.32 -8.95
C LEU A 121 -9.86 -31.57 -7.81
N LEU A 122 -9.43 -30.34 -7.52
CA LEU A 122 -9.97 -29.51 -6.43
C LEU A 122 -11.46 -29.19 -6.62
N ASN A 123 -11.88 -28.86 -7.85
CA ASN A 123 -13.28 -28.66 -8.17
C ASN A 123 -14.11 -29.92 -7.88
N ASN A 124 -13.64 -31.11 -8.27
CA ASN A 124 -14.35 -32.36 -7.96
C ASN A 124 -14.31 -32.73 -6.46
N MET A 125 -13.32 -32.24 -5.71
CA MET A 125 -13.28 -32.37 -4.24
C MET A 125 -14.21 -31.38 -3.51
N GLY A 126 -14.81 -30.44 -4.23
CA GLY A 126 -15.65 -29.38 -3.66
C GLY A 126 -14.85 -28.25 -3.02
N VAL A 127 -13.68 -27.93 -3.56
CA VAL A 127 -12.83 -26.82 -3.10
C VAL A 127 -12.84 -25.69 -4.13
N PRO A 128 -13.21 -24.46 -3.75
CA PRO A 128 -13.16 -23.32 -4.66
C PRO A 128 -11.71 -22.96 -5.02
N VAL A 129 -11.49 -22.67 -6.30
CA VAL A 129 -10.18 -22.27 -6.83
C VAL A 129 -10.25 -20.83 -7.35
N VAL A 130 -9.25 -20.02 -7.02
CA VAL A 130 -9.09 -18.64 -7.46
C VAL A 130 -7.79 -18.52 -8.26
N MET A 131 -7.86 -17.85 -9.41
CA MET A 131 -6.67 -17.47 -10.17
C MET A 131 -6.33 -16.00 -9.86
N GLY A 132 -5.13 -15.74 -9.34
CA GLY A 132 -4.59 -14.40 -9.12
C GLY A 132 -4.42 -13.60 -10.42
N SER A 133 -4.05 -12.33 -10.30
CA SER A 133 -3.62 -11.49 -11.44
C SER A 133 -2.11 -11.60 -11.67
N SER A 134 -1.33 -11.59 -10.60
CA SER A 134 0.10 -11.84 -10.62
C SER A 134 0.41 -12.98 -9.65
N ASP A 135 0.84 -12.65 -8.44
CA ASP A 135 1.23 -13.58 -7.39
C ASP A 135 0.05 -14.15 -6.61
N GLY A 136 0.11 -15.45 -6.32
CA GLY A 136 -0.89 -16.15 -5.52
C GLY A 136 -0.94 -15.65 -4.08
N GLU A 137 0.20 -15.38 -3.46
CA GLU A 137 0.29 -14.83 -2.10
C GLU A 137 -0.31 -13.41 -1.98
N ALA A 138 -0.14 -12.58 -3.01
CA ALA A 138 -0.75 -11.24 -3.06
C ALA A 138 -2.28 -11.33 -3.11
N GLN A 139 -2.80 -12.23 -3.95
CA GLN A 139 -4.23 -12.48 -4.02
C GLN A 139 -4.76 -13.10 -2.71
N CYS A 140 -4.00 -13.97 -2.03
CA CYS A 140 -4.35 -14.48 -0.71
C CYS A 140 -4.45 -13.36 0.33
N ALA A 141 -3.48 -12.45 0.37
CA ALA A 141 -3.47 -11.30 1.28
C ALA A 141 -4.70 -10.39 1.06
N GLN A 142 -5.04 -10.13 -0.21
CA GLN A 142 -6.23 -9.34 -0.56
C GLN A 142 -7.53 -10.02 -0.09
N LEU A 143 -7.65 -11.34 -0.25
CA LEU A 143 -8.83 -12.08 0.22
C LEU A 143 -8.99 -12.00 1.74
N GLU A 144 -7.88 -12.02 2.50
CA GLU A 144 -7.90 -11.85 3.95
C GLU A 144 -8.29 -10.42 4.35
N GLN A 145 -7.70 -9.41 3.70
CA GLN A 145 -8.04 -8.00 3.93
C GLN A 145 -9.51 -7.70 3.64
N ALA A 146 -10.07 -8.33 2.61
CA ALA A 146 -11.49 -8.25 2.26
C ALA A 146 -12.41 -9.01 3.24
N GLY A 147 -11.86 -9.76 4.21
CA GLY A 147 -12.62 -10.55 5.18
C GLY A 147 -13.30 -11.79 4.56
N LEU A 148 -12.85 -12.23 3.39
CA LEU A 148 -13.38 -13.42 2.72
C LEU A 148 -12.74 -14.71 3.26
N VAL A 149 -11.50 -14.61 3.75
CA VAL A 149 -10.77 -15.70 4.42
C VAL A 149 -10.19 -15.19 5.74
N ASP A 150 -9.96 -16.10 6.69
CA ASP A 150 -9.41 -15.82 8.03
C ASP A 150 -7.86 -15.84 8.07
N GLY A 151 -7.22 -16.08 6.92
CA GLY A 151 -5.78 -16.10 6.74
C GLY A 151 -5.33 -17.04 5.63
N CYS A 152 -4.02 -17.23 5.51
CA CYS A 152 -3.40 -18.00 4.43
C CYS A 152 -2.50 -19.13 4.94
N ILE A 153 -2.59 -20.30 4.30
CA ILE A 153 -1.64 -21.40 4.44
C ILE A 153 -0.59 -21.24 3.34
N THR A 154 0.57 -20.74 3.71
CA THR A 154 1.74 -20.64 2.82
C THR A 154 3.04 -20.78 3.64
N SER A 155 4.12 -21.15 2.97
CA SER A 155 5.48 -21.12 3.50
C SER A 155 6.30 -19.95 2.96
N ASP A 156 5.67 -19.04 2.17
CA ASP A 156 6.29 -17.81 1.69
C ASP A 156 5.99 -16.63 2.63
N PHE A 157 7.03 -15.87 2.98
CA PHE A 157 6.92 -14.71 3.87
C PHE A 157 6.40 -13.46 3.13
N ASP A 158 6.47 -13.45 1.80
CA ASP A 158 6.02 -12.31 0.97
C ASP A 158 4.53 -12.00 1.19
N PHE A 159 3.75 -12.97 1.67
CA PHE A 159 2.37 -12.77 2.14
C PHE A 159 2.21 -11.56 3.10
N PHE A 160 3.15 -11.37 4.05
CA PHE A 160 3.11 -10.22 4.96
C PHE A 160 3.49 -8.91 4.27
N LEU A 161 4.36 -8.95 3.25
CA LEU A 161 4.74 -7.76 2.48
C LEU A 161 3.56 -7.24 1.65
N TYR A 162 2.76 -8.15 1.11
CA TYR A 162 1.47 -7.86 0.46
C TYR A 162 0.35 -7.43 1.44
N GLY A 163 0.63 -7.44 2.74
CA GLY A 163 -0.29 -6.96 3.78
C GLY A 163 -1.22 -8.04 4.34
N GLY A 164 -0.90 -9.31 4.18
CA GLY A 164 -1.54 -10.39 4.92
C GLY A 164 -1.28 -10.25 6.43
N ARG A 165 -2.22 -10.72 7.26
CA ARG A 165 -2.18 -10.62 8.72
C ARG A 165 -1.96 -11.95 9.41
N ASN A 166 -2.57 -13.04 8.95
CA ASN A 166 -2.47 -14.35 9.60
C ASN A 166 -1.95 -15.41 8.63
N LEU A 167 -0.71 -15.82 8.84
CA LEU A 167 -0.07 -16.91 8.09
C LEU A 167 -0.03 -18.17 8.96
N TYR A 168 -0.58 -19.27 8.42
CA TYR A 168 -0.62 -20.57 9.05
C TYR A 168 0.35 -21.52 8.36
N LYS A 169 1.46 -21.85 9.03
CA LYS A 169 2.38 -22.87 8.55
C LYS A 169 1.94 -24.24 9.08
N VAL A 170 1.32 -25.03 8.20
CA VAL A 170 0.84 -26.38 8.49
C VAL A 170 1.87 -27.40 8.02
N ASP A 171 2.49 -28.10 8.96
CA ASP A 171 3.46 -29.15 8.65
C ASP A 171 2.74 -30.48 8.40
N PHE A 172 2.74 -30.92 7.15
CA PHE A 172 2.14 -32.19 6.71
C PHE A 172 3.16 -33.33 6.77
N LYS A 173 2.90 -34.35 7.59
CA LYS A 173 3.74 -35.56 7.71
C LYS A 173 3.26 -36.66 6.76
N ASN A 174 4.12 -37.65 6.52
CA ASN A 174 3.79 -38.87 5.76
C ASN A 174 3.20 -38.65 4.35
N GLY A 175 3.62 -37.58 3.65
CA GLY A 175 3.12 -37.24 2.30
C GLY A 175 1.70 -36.64 2.29
N GLY A 176 1.36 -35.83 3.31
CA GLY A 176 0.03 -35.24 3.45
C GLY A 176 -0.98 -36.09 4.22
N ARG A 177 -0.56 -37.24 4.76
CA ARG A 177 -1.46 -38.20 5.42
C ARG A 177 -1.75 -37.86 6.87
N ASP A 178 -0.87 -37.11 7.51
CA ASP A 178 -1.02 -36.68 8.90
C ASP A 178 -0.72 -35.18 9.02
N VAL A 179 -1.51 -34.51 9.86
CA VAL A 179 -1.25 -33.13 10.30
C VAL A 179 -0.86 -33.21 11.76
N ASP A 180 0.16 -32.45 12.15
CA ASP A 180 0.61 -32.39 13.54
C ASP A 180 -0.51 -31.88 14.47
N GLY A 181 -0.45 -32.18 15.76
CA GLY A 181 -1.43 -31.68 16.73
C GLY A 181 -1.43 -30.15 16.86
N PHE A 182 -0.34 -29.51 16.44
CA PHE A 182 -0.10 -28.08 16.51
C PHE A 182 0.26 -27.49 15.13
N VAL A 183 -0.08 -26.22 14.93
CA VAL A 183 0.22 -25.44 13.73
C VAL A 183 0.93 -24.17 14.15
N ASN A 184 1.89 -23.73 13.35
CA ASN A 184 2.63 -22.50 13.60
C ASN A 184 1.86 -21.31 12.99
N LEU A 185 1.30 -20.45 13.84
CA LEU A 185 0.67 -19.19 13.46
C LEU A 185 1.67 -18.05 13.54
N PHE A 186 1.78 -17.30 12.45
CA PHE A 186 2.44 -16.02 12.39
C PHE A 186 1.36 -14.93 12.23
N SER A 187 1.36 -13.96 13.13
CA SER A 187 0.36 -12.88 13.14
C SER A 187 1.05 -11.53 13.04
N MET A 188 0.55 -10.67 12.16
CA MET A 188 1.07 -9.32 11.97
C MET A 188 0.90 -8.48 13.24
N ASP A 189 -0.23 -8.63 13.95
CA ASP A 189 -0.50 -7.94 15.22
C ASP A 189 0.56 -8.27 16.28
N LYS A 190 1.06 -9.50 16.27
CA LYS A 190 2.15 -9.95 17.14
C LYS A 190 3.49 -9.38 16.70
N PHE A 191 3.76 -9.27 15.40
CA PHE A 191 4.96 -8.63 14.88
C PHE A 191 5.00 -7.13 15.22
N GLU A 192 3.88 -6.43 15.11
CA GLU A 192 3.77 -5.02 15.48
C GLU A 192 3.98 -4.84 16.99
N SER A 193 3.24 -5.56 17.82
CA SER A 193 3.33 -5.42 19.29
C SER A 193 4.66 -5.91 19.89
N THR A 194 5.21 -7.04 19.42
CA THR A 194 6.42 -7.62 20.02
C THR A 194 7.70 -7.16 19.35
N GLN A 195 7.70 -6.99 18.02
CA GLN A 195 8.91 -6.70 17.23
C GLN A 195 8.96 -5.26 16.70
N CYS A 196 7.88 -4.48 16.84
CA CYS A 196 7.73 -3.14 16.27
C CYS A 196 7.93 -3.11 14.75
N LEU A 197 7.56 -4.20 14.07
CA LEU A 197 7.69 -4.36 12.63
C LEU A 197 6.31 -4.20 11.96
N THR A 198 6.01 -2.98 11.52
CA THR A 198 4.88 -2.63 10.63
C THR A 198 5.12 -3.13 9.20
N ARG A 199 4.09 -3.18 8.34
CA ARG A 199 4.22 -3.58 6.93
C ARG A 199 5.31 -2.79 6.19
N ASN A 200 5.35 -1.46 6.32
CA ASN A 200 6.36 -0.62 5.65
C ASN A 200 7.79 -0.94 6.11
N ARG A 201 7.99 -1.15 7.42
CA ARG A 201 9.27 -1.62 7.98
C ARG A 201 9.65 -3.00 7.46
N LEU A 202 8.71 -3.94 7.30
CA LEU A 202 8.98 -5.26 6.70
C LEU A 202 9.38 -5.15 5.23
N VAL A 203 8.72 -4.27 4.46
CA VAL A 203 9.09 -4.01 3.05
C VAL A 203 10.48 -3.37 2.97
N ALA A 204 10.79 -2.38 3.81
CA ALA A 204 12.14 -1.81 3.88
C ALA A 204 13.20 -2.87 4.25
N LEU A 205 12.86 -3.77 5.19
CA LEU A 205 13.71 -4.89 5.57
C LEU A 205 13.95 -5.85 4.39
N ALA A 206 12.89 -6.16 3.64
CA ALA A 206 12.96 -7.03 2.47
C ALA A 206 13.86 -6.45 1.36
N LEU A 207 13.75 -5.15 1.10
CA LEU A 207 14.60 -4.45 0.12
C LEU A 207 16.08 -4.41 0.55
N LEU A 208 16.35 -4.28 1.84
CA LEU A 208 17.73 -4.31 2.37
C LEU A 208 18.36 -5.71 2.26
N LEU A 209 17.61 -6.76 2.56
CA LEU A 209 18.09 -8.16 2.53
C LEU A 209 18.14 -8.76 1.13
N GLY A 210 17.29 -8.27 0.24
CA GLY A 210 17.03 -8.84 -1.07
C GLY A 210 15.80 -9.74 -1.05
N CYS A 211 14.94 -9.52 -2.04
CA CYS A 211 13.68 -10.23 -2.24
C CYS A 211 13.57 -10.72 -3.69
N ASP A 212 12.48 -11.39 -4.06
CA ASP A 212 12.33 -11.97 -5.40
C ASP A 212 12.37 -10.93 -6.54
N TYR A 213 12.01 -9.67 -6.25
CA TYR A 213 12.07 -8.53 -7.19
C TYR A 213 13.39 -7.76 -7.18
N LEU A 214 14.21 -7.95 -6.14
CA LEU A 214 15.48 -7.26 -5.97
C LEU A 214 16.52 -8.26 -5.45
N GLN A 215 17.13 -9.03 -6.36
CA GLN A 215 18.18 -9.96 -5.97
C GLN A 215 19.42 -9.24 -5.45
N GLY A 216 19.99 -9.79 -4.39
CA GLY A 216 21.23 -9.28 -3.80
C GLY A 216 21.06 -8.14 -2.82
N GLY A 217 19.88 -7.48 -2.78
CA GLY A 217 19.55 -6.43 -1.83
C GLY A 217 20.65 -5.37 -1.73
N VAL A 218 20.94 -4.91 -0.51
CA VAL A 218 22.10 -4.07 -0.25
C VAL A 218 23.28 -4.95 0.18
N ASN A 219 24.41 -4.82 -0.52
CA ASN A 219 25.56 -5.67 -0.28
C ASN A 219 26.09 -5.52 1.16
N ARG A 220 26.42 -6.66 1.79
CA ARG A 220 26.87 -6.78 3.19
C ARG A 220 25.85 -6.36 4.26
N VAL A 221 24.57 -6.27 3.90
CA VAL A 221 23.49 -6.04 4.85
C VAL A 221 22.76 -7.35 5.14
N GLY A 222 22.94 -7.89 6.35
CA GLY A 222 22.18 -9.04 6.85
C GLY A 222 21.07 -8.63 7.83
N ILE A 223 20.25 -9.58 8.27
CA ILE A 223 19.03 -9.34 9.10
C ILE A 223 19.27 -8.42 10.31
N VAL A 224 20.39 -8.61 11.01
CA VAL A 224 20.73 -7.79 12.19
C VAL A 224 21.08 -6.36 11.79
N THR A 225 21.90 -6.19 10.75
CA THR A 225 22.28 -4.86 10.25
C THR A 225 21.08 -4.14 9.65
N ALA A 226 20.22 -4.84 8.90
CA ALA A 226 19.00 -4.30 8.33
C ALA A 226 18.04 -3.81 9.44
N ARG A 227 17.90 -4.59 10.52
CA ARG A 227 17.12 -4.19 11.69
C ARG A 227 17.73 -3.00 12.42
N GLU A 228 19.06 -2.95 12.56
CA GLU A 228 19.77 -1.79 13.09
C GLU A 228 19.50 -0.53 12.25
N ILE A 229 19.52 -0.64 10.91
CA ILE A 229 19.17 0.47 10.00
C ILE A 229 17.73 0.93 10.26
N ILE A 230 16.74 0.04 10.17
CA ILE A 230 15.33 0.41 10.36
C ILE A 230 15.11 1.07 11.72
N SER A 231 15.70 0.53 12.79
CA SER A 231 15.58 1.10 14.13
C SER A 231 16.23 2.48 14.32
N GLU A 232 17.13 2.89 13.44
CA GLU A 232 17.80 4.21 13.51
C GLU A 232 17.16 5.26 12.60
N PHE A 233 16.53 4.83 11.50
CA PHE A 233 16.02 5.72 10.44
C PHE A 233 14.50 5.71 10.28
N SER A 234 13.80 4.76 10.91
CA SER A 234 12.35 4.82 11.13
C SER A 234 12.08 5.65 12.38
N ILE A 235 11.42 6.78 12.16
CA ILE A 235 11.05 7.76 13.18
C ILE A 235 9.60 7.50 13.59
N ASN A 236 8.71 7.41 12.61
CA ASN A 236 7.28 7.15 12.79
C ASN A 236 6.96 5.68 12.51
N ASP A 237 5.84 5.19 13.05
CA ASP A 237 5.30 3.87 12.72
C ASP A 237 4.77 3.81 11.27
N ASP A 238 4.22 4.92 10.76
CA ASP A 238 3.68 5.02 9.41
C ASP A 238 4.69 5.47 8.33
N ASP A 239 5.98 5.55 8.67
CA ASP A 239 7.02 5.92 7.70
C ASP A 239 6.97 4.97 6.48
N HIS A 240 6.89 5.55 5.28
CA HIS A 240 6.94 4.78 4.04
C HIS A 240 8.31 4.08 3.88
N ALA A 241 8.32 2.88 3.31
CA ALA A 241 9.52 2.05 3.20
C ALA A 241 10.70 2.78 2.54
N LEU A 242 10.45 3.45 1.41
CA LEU A 242 11.47 4.22 0.69
C LEU A 242 12.00 5.42 1.50
N THR A 243 11.15 6.08 2.29
CA THR A 243 11.57 7.21 3.13
C THR A 243 12.54 6.77 4.23
N ILE A 244 12.32 5.59 4.81
CA ILE A 244 13.26 4.99 5.79
C ILE A 244 14.62 4.74 5.12
N LEU A 245 14.61 4.18 3.91
CA LEU A 245 15.81 3.88 3.15
C LEU A 245 16.52 5.15 2.66
N ASP A 246 15.77 6.21 2.34
CA ASP A 246 16.30 7.47 1.81
C ASP A 246 17.06 8.21 2.90
N ARG A 247 16.46 8.32 4.10
CA ARG A 247 17.15 8.85 5.29
C ARG A 247 18.45 8.09 5.60
N PHE A 248 18.43 6.77 5.48
CA PHE A 248 19.64 5.95 5.63
C PHE A 248 20.67 6.26 4.54
N GLY A 249 20.25 6.29 3.27
CA GLY A 249 21.11 6.57 2.12
C GLY A 249 21.78 7.94 2.20
N SER A 250 21.01 8.99 2.47
CA SER A 250 21.51 10.36 2.62
C SER A 250 22.49 10.50 3.80
N TYR A 251 22.21 9.86 4.92
CA TYR A 251 23.14 9.84 6.05
C TYR A 251 24.42 9.05 5.74
N PHE A 252 24.31 7.93 5.02
CA PHE A 252 25.45 7.11 4.63
C PHE A 252 26.37 7.81 3.61
N ARG A 253 25.79 8.47 2.60
CA ARG A 253 26.52 9.29 1.60
C ARG A 253 27.10 10.59 2.18
N GLY A 254 26.65 11.00 3.37
CA GLY A 254 27.13 12.18 4.06
C GLY A 254 26.47 13.49 3.64
N GLU A 255 25.35 13.43 2.93
CA GLU A 255 24.46 14.56 2.67
C GLU A 255 23.93 15.14 4.00
N ILE A 256 23.70 14.27 4.98
CA ILE A 256 23.35 14.65 6.35
C ILE A 256 24.62 14.60 7.22
N PRO A 257 25.02 15.71 7.87
CA PRO A 257 26.21 15.73 8.72
C PRO A 257 25.99 14.92 10.00
N VAL A 258 27.05 14.27 10.49
CA VAL A 258 27.03 13.56 11.77
C VAL A 258 26.90 14.55 12.91
N ARG A 259 25.89 14.36 13.75
CA ARG A 259 25.61 15.17 14.93
C ARG A 259 26.27 14.54 16.17
N ALA A 260 26.59 15.37 17.16
CA ALA A 260 27.14 14.88 18.43
C ALA A 260 26.15 13.92 19.13
N SER A 261 24.86 14.21 19.02
CA SER A 261 23.73 13.43 19.56
C SER A 261 23.48 12.09 18.84
N ASP A 262 24.14 11.82 17.71
CA ASP A 262 23.90 10.57 16.98
C ASP A 262 24.39 9.35 17.75
N SER A 263 23.62 8.27 17.65
CA SER A 263 23.94 6.99 18.29
C SER A 263 25.27 6.42 17.77
N ASN A 264 25.94 5.63 18.61
CA ASN A 264 27.18 4.94 18.22
C ASN A 264 26.94 4.00 17.02
N ILE A 265 25.71 3.48 16.86
CA ILE A 265 25.33 2.61 15.75
C ILE A 265 25.21 3.43 14.46
N LYS A 266 24.55 4.59 14.48
CA LYS A 266 24.55 5.53 13.34
C LYS A 266 25.96 5.89 12.91
N LYS A 267 26.83 6.23 13.85
CA LYS A 267 28.25 6.53 13.57
C LYS A 267 29.00 5.32 12.99
N LYS A 268 28.71 4.10 13.47
CA LYS A 268 29.27 2.85 12.93
C LYS A 268 28.78 2.54 11.52
N LEU A 269 27.50 2.73 11.24
CA LEU A 269 26.91 2.50 9.91
C LEU A 269 27.58 3.41 8.87
N ARG A 270 27.84 4.68 9.20
CA ARG A 270 28.56 5.61 8.30
C ARG A 270 29.98 5.17 7.95
N LYS A 271 30.65 4.46 8.87
CA LYS A 271 32.02 3.95 8.69
C LYS A 271 32.07 2.51 8.15
N SER A 272 30.92 1.92 7.91
CA SER A 272 30.84 0.52 7.49
C SER A 272 31.16 0.37 6.00
N LYS A 273 31.66 -0.80 5.61
CA LYS A 273 32.01 -1.13 4.22
C LYS A 273 30.78 -1.53 3.38
N ILE A 274 29.60 -1.00 3.69
CA ILE A 274 28.37 -1.26 2.93
C ILE A 274 28.52 -0.60 1.54
N VAL A 275 28.08 -1.29 0.50
CA VAL A 275 28.05 -0.76 -0.86
C VAL A 275 26.59 -0.57 -1.24
N LEU A 276 26.18 0.69 -1.38
CA LEU A 276 24.83 1.03 -1.82
C LEU A 276 24.71 0.86 -3.34
N PRO A 277 23.62 0.24 -3.85
CA PRO A 277 23.34 0.20 -5.28
C PRO A 277 23.21 1.59 -5.89
N GLU A 278 23.44 1.71 -7.20
CA GLU A 278 23.28 2.97 -7.93
C GLU A 278 21.83 3.48 -7.84
N GLY A 279 21.66 4.77 -7.56
CA GLY A 279 20.36 5.40 -7.37
C GLY A 279 19.63 4.99 -6.08
N PHE A 280 20.25 4.30 -5.13
CA PHE A 280 19.58 3.88 -3.88
C PHE A 280 19.04 5.08 -3.05
N PRO A 281 17.78 5.03 -2.56
CA PRO A 281 16.72 4.04 -2.83
C PRO A 281 15.72 4.50 -3.91
N ASN A 282 15.96 5.64 -4.58
CA ASN A 282 15.03 6.26 -5.53
C ASN A 282 15.25 5.80 -6.98
N SER A 283 15.98 4.71 -7.20
CA SER A 283 16.06 4.11 -8.53
C SER A 283 14.77 3.39 -8.87
N ASP A 284 14.46 3.34 -10.17
CA ASP A 284 13.24 2.70 -10.68
C ASP A 284 13.07 1.27 -10.15
N ILE A 285 14.19 0.56 -9.95
CA ILE A 285 14.19 -0.80 -9.43
C ILE A 285 13.60 -0.86 -8.00
N PHE A 286 14.00 0.05 -7.12
CA PHE A 286 13.51 0.07 -5.73
C PHE A 286 12.07 0.59 -5.65
N ILE A 287 11.73 1.59 -6.48
CA ILE A 287 10.38 2.15 -6.55
C ILE A 287 9.39 1.09 -7.01
N GLU A 288 9.70 0.40 -8.12
CA GLU A 288 8.82 -0.62 -8.66
C GLU A 288 8.73 -1.83 -7.72
N ALA A 289 9.84 -2.33 -7.17
CA ALA A 289 9.80 -3.42 -6.18
C ALA A 289 8.98 -3.06 -4.94
N THR A 290 9.04 -1.80 -4.48
CA THR A 290 8.19 -1.31 -3.38
C THR A 290 6.72 -1.26 -3.80
N SER A 291 6.44 -0.76 -5.01
CA SER A 291 5.08 -0.64 -5.54
C SER A 291 4.40 -2.00 -5.68
N ILE A 292 5.14 -3.04 -6.08
CA ILE A 292 4.62 -4.40 -6.21
C ILE A 292 4.09 -4.90 -4.86
N TYR A 293 4.85 -4.71 -3.77
CA TYR A 293 4.41 -5.17 -2.46
C TYR A 293 3.32 -4.29 -1.84
N LEU A 294 3.42 -2.96 -1.97
CA LEU A 294 2.49 -2.03 -1.31
C LEU A 294 1.17 -1.88 -2.07
N CYS A 295 1.22 -1.91 -3.40
CA CYS A 295 0.09 -1.77 -4.33
C CYS A 295 0.06 -2.94 -5.33
N PRO A 296 -0.12 -4.19 -4.86
CA PRO A 296 -0.09 -5.36 -5.74
C PRO A 296 -1.27 -5.36 -6.72
N GLU A 297 -1.02 -5.82 -7.94
CA GLU A 297 -2.08 -6.07 -8.90
C GLU A 297 -2.86 -7.34 -8.51
N VAL A 298 -4.08 -7.17 -8.00
CA VAL A 298 -4.95 -8.25 -7.52
C VAL A 298 -6.36 -8.11 -8.08
N LYS A 299 -7.08 -9.23 -8.21
CA LYS A 299 -8.50 -9.20 -8.61
C LYS A 299 -9.34 -8.87 -7.39
N GLU A 300 -9.96 -7.70 -7.40
CA GLU A 300 -10.95 -7.34 -6.38
C GLU A 300 -12.16 -8.27 -6.49
N LYS A 301 -12.43 -9.00 -5.41
CA LYS A 301 -13.59 -9.87 -5.30
C LYS A 301 -14.41 -9.48 -4.09
N LYS A 302 -15.71 -9.25 -4.30
CA LYS A 302 -16.66 -9.00 -3.21
C LYS A 302 -17.10 -10.29 -2.52
N GLN A 303 -17.00 -11.43 -3.20
CA GLN A 303 -17.43 -12.74 -2.70
C GLN A 303 -16.49 -13.84 -3.22
N LEU A 304 -16.37 -14.93 -2.46
CA LEU A 304 -15.66 -16.12 -2.89
C LEU A 304 -16.42 -16.85 -4.01
N PRO A 305 -15.73 -17.59 -4.90
CA PRO A 305 -16.39 -18.48 -5.85
C PRO A 305 -17.34 -19.45 -5.14
N PRO A 306 -18.48 -19.80 -5.74
CA PRO A 306 -19.39 -20.77 -5.15
C PRO A 306 -18.68 -22.12 -4.96
N VAL A 307 -18.96 -22.78 -3.85
CA VAL A 307 -18.36 -24.08 -3.52
C VAL A 307 -18.81 -25.11 -4.57
N PRO A 308 -17.89 -25.74 -5.31
CA PRO A 308 -18.24 -26.73 -6.32
C PRO A 308 -18.92 -27.96 -5.72
N GLN A 309 -19.78 -28.62 -6.49
CA GLN A 309 -20.40 -29.88 -6.05
C GLN A 309 -19.36 -31.01 -5.99
N ARG A 310 -19.22 -31.61 -4.81
CA ARG A 310 -18.27 -32.70 -4.56
C ARG A 310 -18.67 -33.97 -5.32
N ASN A 311 -17.77 -34.50 -6.14
CA ASN A 311 -17.92 -35.74 -6.90
C ASN A 311 -16.71 -36.67 -6.69
N MET A 312 -16.80 -37.54 -5.68
CA MET A 312 -15.71 -38.45 -5.32
C MET A 312 -15.43 -39.54 -6.35
N SER A 313 -16.40 -39.90 -7.21
CA SER A 313 -16.19 -40.87 -8.29
C SER A 313 -15.27 -40.30 -9.39
N LYS A 314 -15.44 -39.01 -9.73
CA LYS A 314 -14.50 -38.33 -10.64
C LYS A 314 -13.12 -38.17 -10.02
N VAL A 315 -13.04 -37.88 -8.71
CA VAL A 315 -11.76 -37.82 -7.99
C VAL A 315 -11.03 -39.17 -8.04
N GLU A 316 -11.74 -40.27 -7.82
CA GLU A 316 -11.21 -41.62 -7.96
C GLU A 316 -10.66 -41.85 -9.37
N GLY A 317 -11.45 -41.56 -10.41
CA GLY A 317 -11.03 -41.71 -11.80
C GLY A 317 -9.76 -40.91 -12.15
N ILE A 318 -9.63 -39.67 -11.63
CA ILE A 318 -8.44 -38.84 -11.81
C ILE A 318 -7.22 -39.49 -11.12
N LEU A 319 -7.34 -39.91 -9.87
CA LEU A 319 -6.23 -40.51 -9.13
C LEU A 319 -5.83 -41.88 -9.69
N THR A 320 -6.78 -42.65 -10.22
CA THR A 320 -6.49 -43.92 -10.90
C THR A 320 -5.76 -43.68 -12.21
N ARG A 321 -6.25 -42.76 -13.06
CA ARG A 321 -5.67 -42.49 -14.38
C ARG A 321 -4.32 -41.80 -14.31
N GLU A 322 -4.17 -40.76 -13.49
CA GLU A 322 -2.96 -39.93 -13.44
C GLU A 322 -1.93 -40.47 -12.45
N CYS A 323 -2.37 -41.03 -11.31
CA CYS A 323 -1.50 -41.41 -10.19
C CYS A 323 -1.39 -42.93 -9.96
N GLY A 324 -2.06 -43.76 -10.76
CA GLY A 324 -2.05 -45.22 -10.62
C GLY A 324 -2.69 -45.75 -9.35
N TRP A 325 -3.63 -45.01 -8.74
CA TRP A 325 -4.34 -45.49 -7.55
C TRP A 325 -5.34 -46.59 -7.89
N THR A 326 -5.39 -47.63 -7.06
CA THR A 326 -6.45 -48.65 -7.15
C THR A 326 -7.72 -48.18 -6.44
N SER A 327 -8.89 -48.60 -6.92
CA SER A 327 -10.18 -48.31 -6.28
C SER A 327 -10.23 -48.74 -4.81
N LYS A 328 -9.57 -49.87 -4.49
CA LYS A 328 -9.40 -50.35 -3.11
C LYS A 328 -8.63 -49.35 -2.25
N ARG A 329 -7.50 -48.83 -2.74
CA ARG A 329 -6.69 -47.83 -2.03
C ARG A 329 -7.48 -46.54 -1.81
N PHE A 330 -8.20 -46.06 -2.84
CA PHE A 330 -9.02 -44.86 -2.74
C PHE A 330 -10.13 -45.00 -1.70
N SER A 331 -10.92 -46.07 -1.79
CA SER A 331 -12.01 -46.36 -0.86
C SER A 331 -11.52 -46.50 0.58
N GLN A 332 -10.36 -47.14 0.78
CA GLN A 332 -9.74 -47.25 2.09
C GLN A 332 -9.35 -45.89 2.67
N GLU A 333 -8.77 -45.00 1.85
CA GLU A 333 -8.35 -43.67 2.31
C GLU A 333 -9.55 -42.76 2.63
N VAL A 334 -10.57 -42.74 1.77
CA VAL A 334 -11.82 -42.01 2.03
C VAL A 334 -12.52 -42.54 3.28
N GLY A 335 -12.53 -43.87 3.49
CA GLY A 335 -13.05 -44.49 4.70
C GLY A 335 -12.28 -44.07 5.97
N ARG A 336 -10.94 -44.04 5.91
CA ARG A 336 -10.10 -43.54 7.01
C ARG A 336 -10.35 -42.07 7.30
N SER A 337 -10.50 -41.25 6.27
CA SER A 337 -10.81 -39.83 6.37
C SER A 337 -12.13 -39.60 7.10
N ARG A 338 -13.19 -40.31 6.70
CA ARG A 338 -14.50 -40.23 7.35
C ARG A 338 -14.45 -40.62 8.83
N ARG A 339 -13.75 -41.70 9.18
CA ARG A 339 -13.57 -42.13 10.58
C ARG A 339 -12.81 -41.10 11.41
N ARG A 340 -11.77 -40.48 10.84
CA ARG A 340 -11.01 -39.41 11.50
C ARG A 340 -11.87 -38.18 11.77
N SER A 341 -12.60 -37.72 10.76
CA SER A 341 -13.55 -36.59 10.90
C SER A 341 -14.59 -36.87 12.00
N GLN A 342 -15.22 -38.05 12.01
CA GLN A 342 -16.16 -38.46 13.07
C GLN A 342 -15.52 -38.52 14.47
N LYS A 343 -14.27 -38.98 14.56
CA LYS A 343 -13.53 -39.00 15.83
C LYS A 343 -13.23 -37.59 16.34
N ILE A 344 -12.83 -36.67 15.45
CA ILE A 344 -12.58 -35.27 15.81
C ILE A 344 -13.88 -34.61 16.29
N GLU A 345 -14.99 -34.84 15.58
CA GLU A 345 -16.31 -34.30 15.95
C GLU A 345 -16.83 -34.84 17.29
N SER A 346 -16.60 -36.11 17.60
CA SER A 346 -17.04 -36.73 18.88
C SER A 346 -16.15 -36.39 20.08
N THR A 347 -14.86 -36.09 19.86
CA THR A 347 -13.92 -35.81 20.96
C THR A 347 -13.97 -34.36 21.43
N GLN A 348 -14.44 -33.42 20.60
CA GLN A 348 -14.36 -31.98 20.89
C GLN A 348 -15.75 -31.33 20.97
N SER A 349 -16.18 -31.00 22.20
CA SER A 349 -17.32 -30.11 22.44
C SER A 349 -17.07 -28.75 21.78
N ARG A 350 -18.06 -28.23 21.05
CA ARG A 350 -18.00 -26.91 20.41
C ARG A 350 -17.71 -25.85 21.47
N LYS A 351 -16.57 -25.16 21.37
CA LYS A 351 -16.22 -24.07 22.29
C LYS A 351 -16.96 -22.80 21.87
N LEU A 352 -17.39 -22.00 22.84
CA LEU A 352 -18.10 -20.74 22.58
C LEU A 352 -17.29 -19.79 21.66
N THR A 353 -15.95 -19.86 21.74
CA THR A 353 -15.02 -19.12 20.88
C THR A 353 -15.11 -19.48 19.39
N GLU A 354 -15.73 -20.61 19.02
CA GLU A 354 -15.98 -21.00 17.62
C GLU A 354 -17.16 -20.22 17.00
N PHE A 355 -18.05 -19.64 17.81
CA PHE A 355 -19.24 -18.92 17.34
C PHE A 355 -19.02 -17.43 17.10
N PHE A 356 -17.98 -16.86 17.71
CA PHE A 356 -17.65 -15.46 17.53
C PHE A 356 -16.49 -15.36 16.54
N PRO A 357 -16.63 -14.62 15.42
CA PRO A 357 -15.46 -14.21 14.67
C PRO A 357 -14.51 -13.54 15.65
N THR A 358 -13.21 -13.85 15.61
CA THR A 358 -12.21 -13.18 16.44
C THR A 358 -12.31 -11.68 16.17
N VAL A 359 -13.07 -10.99 17.01
CA VAL A 359 -13.30 -9.56 16.94
C VAL A 359 -11.92 -8.91 16.97
N ARG A 360 -11.68 -7.99 16.03
CA ARG A 360 -10.50 -7.12 16.03
C ARG A 360 -10.39 -6.51 17.43
N ARG A 361 -9.50 -7.02 18.26
CA ARG A 361 -9.13 -6.36 19.52
C ARG A 361 -8.27 -5.17 19.13
N SER A 362 -8.94 -4.08 18.74
CA SER A 362 -8.35 -2.75 18.88
C SER A 362 -8.24 -2.50 20.38
N GLY A 363 -7.01 -2.54 20.89
CA GLY A 363 -6.71 -2.29 22.30
C GLY A 363 -7.05 -3.45 23.25
N SER A 364 -6.02 -4.13 23.77
CA SER A 364 -6.00 -4.60 25.16
C SER A 364 -4.70 -5.36 25.44
N ASN A 365 -3.79 -4.70 26.17
CA ASN A 365 -2.91 -5.26 27.19
C ASN A 365 -2.59 -6.76 27.09
N CYS A 366 -1.76 -7.14 26.12
CA CYS A 366 -0.89 -8.30 26.34
C CYS A 366 0.20 -7.85 27.33
N SER A 367 0.22 -8.42 28.53
CA SER A 367 1.39 -8.28 29.43
C SER A 367 2.57 -9.00 28.77
N VAL A 368 3.30 -8.29 27.93
CA VAL A 368 4.46 -8.83 27.22
C VAL A 368 5.53 -9.11 28.27
N ASN A 369 5.81 -10.38 28.54
CA ASN A 369 6.89 -10.77 29.44
C ASN A 369 8.25 -10.50 28.75
N TYR A 370 8.83 -9.33 29.05
CA TYR A 370 10.02 -8.81 28.38
C TYR A 370 11.26 -9.69 28.58
N ASP A 371 11.35 -10.44 29.69
CA ASP A 371 12.50 -11.29 30.00
C ASP A 371 12.58 -12.52 29.09
N VAL A 372 11.42 -13.11 28.74
CA VAL A 372 11.35 -14.25 27.81
C VAL A 372 11.62 -13.81 26.37
N LEU A 373 11.24 -12.59 25.98
CA LEU A 373 11.58 -12.04 24.67
C LEU A 373 13.08 -11.75 24.57
N ALA A 374 13.71 -11.19 25.61
CA ALA A 374 15.13 -10.85 25.60
C ALA A 374 16.03 -12.07 25.30
N GLN A 375 15.67 -13.26 25.79
CA GLN A 375 16.41 -14.50 25.56
C GLN A 375 16.39 -14.98 24.10
N LYS A 376 15.40 -14.57 23.30
CA LYS A 376 15.26 -14.96 21.88
C LYS A 376 16.10 -14.09 20.92
N HIS A 377 16.66 -12.99 21.42
CA HIS A 377 17.36 -11.98 20.61
C HIS A 377 18.87 -11.99 20.86
N SER A 378 19.64 -11.71 19.80
CA SER A 378 21.03 -11.26 19.99
C SER A 378 21.06 -9.94 20.74
N ARG A 379 22.13 -9.66 21.51
CA ARG A 379 22.31 -8.35 22.20
C ARG A 379 22.12 -7.16 21.26
N ARG A 380 22.57 -7.28 20.01
CA ARG A 380 22.42 -6.24 18.97
C ARG A 380 20.98 -6.07 18.52
N GLU A 381 20.27 -7.17 18.31
CA GLU A 381 18.86 -7.18 17.91
C GLU A 381 17.96 -6.62 19.02
N TRP A 382 18.23 -7.02 20.27
CA TRP A 382 17.52 -6.49 21.43
C TRP A 382 17.70 -4.99 21.57
N ALA A 383 18.92 -4.48 21.40
CA ALA A 383 19.18 -3.04 21.43
C ALA A 383 18.44 -2.30 20.30
N ALA A 384 18.37 -2.89 19.09
CA ALA A 384 17.59 -2.32 17.99
C ALA A 384 16.09 -2.30 18.28
N LEU A 385 15.55 -3.38 18.86
CA LEU A 385 14.15 -3.45 19.27
C LEU A 385 13.80 -2.44 20.36
N GLN A 386 14.66 -2.28 21.37
CA GLN A 386 14.45 -1.29 22.43
C GLN A 386 14.44 0.14 21.89
N ARG A 387 15.25 0.43 20.87
CA ARG A 387 15.22 1.74 20.19
C ARG A 387 13.94 1.96 19.41
N LEU A 388 13.45 0.97 18.66
CA LEU A 388 12.14 1.06 17.99
C LEU A 388 11.01 1.33 18.99
N ARG A 389 11.01 0.64 20.14
CA ARG A 389 10.04 0.88 21.21
C ARG A 389 10.16 2.27 21.82
N ALA A 390 11.37 2.76 22.00
CA ALA A 390 11.60 4.12 22.51
C ALA A 390 11.09 5.17 21.53
N ASN A 391 11.34 4.99 20.23
CA ASN A 391 10.80 5.86 19.18
C ASN A 391 9.27 5.84 19.20
N ALA A 392 8.64 4.66 19.22
CA ALA A 392 7.18 4.55 19.30
C ALA A 392 6.59 5.25 20.55
N ARG A 393 7.22 5.11 21.72
CA ARG A 393 6.78 5.77 22.97
C ARG A 393 6.96 7.29 23.00
N LEU A 394 7.90 7.83 22.22
CA LEU A 394 8.06 9.28 22.10
C LEU A 394 6.86 9.90 21.35
N TYR A 395 6.21 9.11 20.50
CA TYR A 395 5.02 9.52 19.75
C TYR A 395 3.71 9.31 20.54
N ASP A 396 3.56 8.20 21.29
CA ASP A 396 2.41 8.01 22.20
C ASP A 396 2.23 9.20 23.17
N LYS A 397 3.34 9.78 23.65
CA LYS A 397 3.33 10.92 24.56
C LYS A 397 2.94 12.26 23.93
N MET A 398 2.88 12.33 22.59
CA MET A 398 2.41 13.52 21.89
C MET A 398 0.89 13.48 21.65
N GLU A 399 0.23 12.32 21.80
CA GLU A 399 -1.22 12.14 21.62
C GLU A 399 -2.06 12.24 22.92
N ASP A 400 -1.45 12.19 24.10
CA ASP A 400 -2.20 12.32 25.36
C ASP A 400 -2.40 13.79 25.79
N THR A 401 -3.60 14.31 25.56
CA THR A 401 -4.13 15.48 26.29
C THR A 401 -4.42 15.09 27.75
N PRO A 402 -4.09 15.92 28.75
CA PRO A 402 -4.35 15.57 30.14
C PRO A 402 -5.77 15.98 30.55
N GLU A 403 -6.67 15.00 30.69
CA GLU A 403 -7.85 15.13 31.53
C GLU A 403 -7.56 14.69 32.98
N ASP A 404 -8.02 15.50 33.92
CA ASP A 404 -7.89 15.36 35.37
C ASP A 404 -8.44 14.03 35.92
N SER A 405 -7.71 13.41 36.86
CA SER A 405 -8.31 12.91 38.12
C SER A 405 -7.31 12.40 39.18
N LYS A 406 -7.31 13.12 40.30
CA LYS A 406 -7.29 12.65 41.71
C LYS A 406 -6.23 11.64 42.18
N ALA A 407 -5.25 12.21 42.88
CA ALA A 407 -4.80 11.89 44.24
C ALA A 407 -4.80 10.42 44.71
N VAL A 408 -3.60 9.82 44.79
CA VAL A 408 -3.21 8.95 45.93
C VAL A 408 -1.76 9.26 46.32
N SER A 409 -1.59 9.67 47.57
CA SER A 409 -0.32 9.97 48.23
C SER A 409 0.59 8.75 48.39
N LYS A 410 1.92 8.96 48.29
CA LYS A 410 2.90 8.43 49.25
C LYS A 410 4.22 9.19 49.19
N SER A 411 4.72 9.49 50.38
CA SER A 411 5.91 10.27 50.71
C SER A 411 7.20 9.49 50.51
N ASN A 412 8.29 10.17 50.11
CA ASN A 412 9.49 10.38 50.93
C ASN A 412 10.60 11.13 50.15
N GLY A 413 11.29 12.02 50.86
CA GLY A 413 12.34 12.92 50.35
C GLY A 413 13.51 12.19 49.70
N VAL A 414 14.32 12.87 48.88
CA VAL A 414 15.51 13.60 49.34
C VAL A 414 15.90 14.67 48.31
N ARG A 415 16.27 15.85 48.82
CA ARG A 415 16.73 17.05 48.09
C ARG A 415 18.04 16.81 47.31
N ARG A 416 18.13 17.27 46.06
CA ARG A 416 19.37 17.78 45.43
C ARG A 416 19.09 18.99 44.52
N ARG A 417 19.84 20.08 44.74
CA ARG A 417 19.79 21.38 44.05
C ARG A 417 20.49 21.34 42.68
N PRO A 418 20.15 22.21 41.69
CA PRO A 418 20.97 22.45 40.50
C PRO A 418 21.91 23.66 40.69
N PRO A 419 23.02 23.77 39.92
CA PRO A 419 23.92 24.92 40.01
C PRO A 419 23.55 26.05 39.04
N LYS A 420 23.82 27.28 39.49
CA LYS A 420 23.79 28.55 38.75
C LYS A 420 24.82 28.56 37.62
N ARG A 421 24.47 29.13 36.46
CA ARG A 421 25.43 29.82 35.58
C ARG A 421 24.87 31.15 35.10
N ARG A 422 25.72 32.17 35.26
CA ARG A 422 25.57 33.58 34.90
C ARG A 422 25.70 33.74 33.39
N LEU A 423 24.96 34.68 32.80
CA LEU A 423 25.29 35.29 31.51
C LEU A 423 25.54 36.77 31.75
N ALA A 424 26.66 37.24 31.20
CA ALA A 424 27.15 38.61 31.27
C ALA A 424 26.70 39.38 30.01
N GLU A 425 26.45 40.67 30.23
CA GLU A 425 26.19 41.69 29.23
C GLU A 425 27.44 41.99 28.40
N GLY A 426 27.23 42.44 27.16
CA GLY A 426 28.31 42.88 26.26
C GLY A 426 27.75 43.54 24.99
N SER A 427 27.51 44.85 25.09
CA SER A 427 27.23 45.77 24.00
C SER A 427 28.49 46.10 23.19
N VAL A 428 28.44 46.07 21.85
CA VAL A 428 29.33 46.86 20.98
C VAL A 428 28.59 47.28 19.72
N SER A 429 28.49 48.60 19.55
CA SER A 429 28.11 49.33 18.34
C SER A 429 29.31 49.59 17.43
N CYS A 430 29.11 49.71 16.10
CA CYS A 430 29.33 50.96 15.32
C CYS A 430 29.71 50.72 13.83
N SER A 431 28.91 51.35 12.94
CA SER A 431 29.19 52.00 11.64
C SER A 431 30.31 51.54 10.68
N SER A 432 30.00 51.42 9.39
CA SER A 432 30.35 52.48 8.41
C SER A 432 29.79 52.22 7.01
N SER A 433 29.48 53.32 6.34
CA SER A 433 28.83 53.47 5.05
C SER A 433 29.86 53.50 3.91
N LYS A 434 29.52 52.93 2.75
CA LYS A 434 29.90 53.47 1.42
C LYS A 434 29.10 52.82 0.30
N CYS A 435 28.18 53.59 -0.26
CA CYS A 435 27.50 53.34 -1.52
C CYS A 435 28.43 53.59 -2.71
N ARG A 436 28.27 52.82 -3.80
CA ARG A 436 28.36 53.36 -5.18
C ARG A 436 27.32 52.65 -6.06
N ARG A 437 26.59 53.48 -6.80
CA ARG A 437 25.41 53.27 -7.66
C ARG A 437 25.84 53.56 -9.11
N LEU A 438 25.21 52.92 -10.10
CA LEU A 438 24.99 53.31 -11.51
C LEU A 438 24.46 52.05 -12.24
N GLU A 439 23.14 51.81 -12.33
CA GLU A 439 22.16 52.34 -13.31
C GLU A 439 22.43 51.96 -14.78
N ASN A 440 21.55 51.11 -15.36
CA ASN A 440 20.89 51.28 -16.67
C ASN A 440 19.91 50.11 -16.99
N SER A 441 18.60 50.41 -16.83
CA SER A 441 17.30 49.96 -17.42
C SER A 441 17.17 48.90 -18.54
N PRO A 442 15.94 48.44 -18.94
CA PRO A 442 14.61 48.48 -18.28
C PRO A 442 13.77 47.16 -18.37
N ASN A 443 12.60 47.17 -17.72
CA ASN A 443 11.42 46.28 -17.85
C ASN A 443 11.48 44.88 -17.22
N ILE A 444 11.32 44.86 -15.89
CA ILE A 444 10.75 43.73 -15.15
C ILE A 444 9.38 44.17 -14.67
N ASP A 445 8.34 43.50 -15.16
CA ASP A 445 6.97 43.66 -14.67
C ASP A 445 6.92 43.36 -13.16
N MET A 446 6.47 44.36 -12.40
CA MET A 446 6.32 44.30 -10.96
C MET A 446 5.22 43.32 -10.56
N ALA A 447 5.60 42.25 -9.86
CA ALA A 447 4.67 41.44 -9.09
C ALA A 447 4.24 42.24 -7.84
N VAL A 448 3.02 42.79 -7.91
CA VAL A 448 2.36 43.55 -6.84
C VAL A 448 2.02 42.60 -5.68
N LEU A 449 2.68 42.82 -4.54
CA LEU A 449 2.19 42.43 -3.21
C LEU A 449 1.13 43.45 -2.81
N ALA A 450 -0.13 43.02 -2.82
CA ALA A 450 -1.27 43.85 -2.47
C ALA A 450 -1.32 44.08 -0.96
N LEU A 451 -0.94 45.28 -0.50
CA LEU A 451 -1.50 45.94 0.68
C LEU A 451 -1.22 47.45 0.58
N THR A 452 -2.27 48.20 0.23
CA THR A 452 -2.65 49.59 0.59
C THR A 452 -3.26 50.30 -0.62
N GLY A 453 -4.53 50.66 -0.50
CA GLY A 453 -5.27 51.42 -1.50
C GLY A 453 -5.21 52.91 -1.25
N THR A 454 -5.33 53.69 -2.32
CA THR A 454 -6.03 54.98 -2.34
C THR A 454 -6.55 55.31 -3.75
N ALA A 455 -7.87 55.43 -3.82
CA ALA A 455 -8.70 56.32 -4.65
C ALA A 455 -8.58 56.32 -6.19
N GLY A 456 -9.65 55.86 -6.86
CA GLY A 456 -9.96 56.27 -8.24
C GLY A 456 -10.87 55.36 -9.05
N LEU A 457 -12.15 55.24 -8.66
CA LEU A 457 -13.35 54.93 -9.48
C LEU A 457 -13.18 54.21 -10.84
N SER A 458 -13.62 52.95 -10.94
CA SER A 458 -14.77 52.54 -11.79
C SER A 458 -14.95 51.01 -11.89
N ALA A 459 -16.17 50.56 -11.58
CA ALA A 459 -16.89 49.38 -12.08
C ALA A 459 -16.31 47.96 -11.85
N GLU A 460 -17.06 47.21 -11.02
CA GLU A 460 -17.25 45.75 -11.06
C GLU A 460 -15.99 44.89 -11.15
N GLN A 461 -15.35 44.66 -9.99
CA GLN A 461 -14.40 43.55 -9.82
C GLN A 461 -14.82 42.77 -8.58
N ASP A 462 -15.02 41.47 -8.78
CA ASP A 462 -15.23 40.47 -7.73
C ASP A 462 -14.31 40.77 -6.54
N GLU A 463 -14.90 40.85 -5.34
CA GLU A 463 -14.14 40.81 -4.09
C GLU A 463 -13.24 39.58 -4.14
N GLN A 464 -11.97 39.76 -4.52
CA GLN A 464 -10.96 38.72 -4.39
C GLN A 464 -10.91 38.40 -2.91
N VAL A 465 -11.53 37.28 -2.54
CA VAL A 465 -11.43 36.68 -1.22
C VAL A 465 -9.95 36.62 -0.89
N LEU A 466 -9.50 37.50 0.01
CA LEU A 466 -8.13 37.54 0.47
C LEU A 466 -7.90 36.23 1.22
N VAL A 467 -7.30 35.25 0.54
CA VAL A 467 -6.95 33.98 1.16
C VAL A 467 -5.75 34.24 2.07
N ASP A 468 -6.05 34.62 3.31
CA ASP A 468 -5.10 34.86 4.40
C ASP A 468 -4.69 33.53 5.04
N ALA A 469 -4.16 32.62 4.23
CA ALA A 469 -3.59 31.37 4.70
C ALA A 469 -2.13 31.33 4.28
N LEU A 470 -1.25 31.08 5.25
CA LEU A 470 0.16 30.82 5.07
C LEU A 470 0.43 29.32 5.37
N PRO A 471 0.12 28.38 4.45
CA PRO A 471 0.28 26.94 4.65
C PRO A 471 1.63 26.46 5.19
N TYR A 472 2.71 27.21 4.98
CA TYR A 472 4.05 26.86 5.49
C TYR A 472 4.37 27.42 6.88
N LEU A 473 3.50 28.26 7.44
CA LEU A 473 3.63 28.87 8.76
C LEU A 473 2.48 28.44 9.69
N ASP A 474 1.26 28.43 9.17
CA ASP A 474 0.05 28.09 9.92
C ASP A 474 0.13 26.65 10.40
N THR A 475 0.01 26.47 11.71
CA THR A 475 -0.06 25.14 12.32
C THR A 475 -1.41 24.49 12.03
N GLU A 476 -1.45 23.16 12.02
CA GLU A 476 -2.72 22.45 11.91
C GLU A 476 -3.68 22.91 13.02
N TYR A 477 -4.93 23.21 12.65
CA TYR A 477 -5.97 23.57 13.61
C TYR A 477 -6.15 22.44 14.62
N ASN A 478 -6.09 22.78 15.92
CA ASN A 478 -6.43 21.84 16.98
C ASN A 478 -7.91 21.46 16.89
N ASP A 479 -8.32 20.32 17.47
CA ASP A 479 -9.72 19.88 17.42
C ASP A 479 -10.68 20.91 18.02
N ALA A 480 -10.24 21.70 19.00
CA ALA A 480 -11.00 22.82 19.55
C ALA A 480 -11.25 23.94 18.52
N ASP A 481 -10.24 24.29 17.73
CA ASP A 481 -10.35 25.31 16.68
C ASP A 481 -11.24 24.82 15.55
N ARG A 482 -11.13 23.52 15.19
CA ARG A 482 -12.01 22.86 14.21
C ARG A 482 -13.46 22.87 14.65
N GLN A 483 -13.74 22.54 15.91
CA GLN A 483 -15.09 22.59 16.46
C GLN A 483 -15.64 24.01 16.50
N THR A 484 -14.79 25.00 16.82
CA THR A 484 -15.16 26.41 16.81
C THR A 484 -15.48 26.90 15.40
N ALA A 485 -14.64 26.56 14.42
CA ALA A 485 -14.86 26.84 13.00
C ALA A 485 -16.14 26.18 12.48
N LEU A 486 -16.38 24.90 12.81
CA LEU A 486 -17.62 24.20 12.44
C LEU A 486 -18.85 24.86 13.05
N ARG A 487 -18.77 25.33 14.30
CA ARG A 487 -19.86 26.07 14.94
C ARG A 487 -20.11 27.42 14.25
N LEU A 488 -19.05 28.14 13.87
CA LEU A 488 -19.16 29.39 13.12
C LEU A 488 -19.78 29.16 11.74
N ILE A 489 -19.32 28.13 11.02
CA ILE A 489 -19.89 27.71 9.73
C ILE A 489 -21.35 27.34 9.89
N GLU A 490 -21.74 26.63 10.96
CA GLU A 490 -23.14 26.26 11.20
C GLU A 490 -24.01 27.49 11.52
N GLN A 491 -23.47 28.47 12.25
CA GLN A 491 -24.13 29.75 12.51
C GLN A 491 -24.26 30.57 11.22
N GLU A 492 -23.22 30.62 10.40
CA GLU A 492 -23.22 31.33 9.13
C GLU A 492 -24.14 30.65 8.11
N CYS A 493 -24.16 29.32 8.03
CA CYS A 493 -25.10 28.56 7.20
C CYS A 493 -26.57 28.72 7.64
N LYS A 494 -26.81 29.07 8.91
CA LYS A 494 -28.15 29.43 9.40
C LYS A 494 -28.57 30.83 8.93
N ILE A 495 -27.62 31.76 8.80
CA ILE A 495 -27.84 33.14 8.36
C ILE A 495 -27.89 33.22 6.82
N PHE A 496 -26.91 32.62 6.15
CA PHE A 496 -26.79 32.49 4.71
C PHE A 496 -26.99 31.04 4.30
N ARG A 497 -28.19 30.70 3.81
CA ARG A 497 -28.41 29.40 3.19
C ARG A 497 -27.55 29.31 1.91
N PRO A 498 -26.73 28.27 1.72
CA PRO A 498 -25.94 28.11 0.51
C PRO A 498 -26.84 28.17 -0.73
N THR A 499 -26.64 29.18 -1.58
CA THR A 499 -27.34 29.28 -2.86
C THR A 499 -26.94 28.09 -3.72
N LYS A 500 -27.92 27.23 -4.03
CA LYS A 500 -27.73 25.90 -4.60
C LYS A 500 -27.01 25.80 -5.95
N ASN A 501 -26.54 26.87 -6.58
CA ASN A 501 -25.88 26.77 -7.88
C ASN A 501 -24.93 27.95 -8.14
N TYR A 502 -23.78 27.96 -7.47
CA TYR A 502 -22.67 28.83 -7.89
C TYR A 502 -22.13 28.46 -9.27
N LEU A 503 -22.51 27.30 -9.83
CA LEU A 503 -22.11 26.85 -11.18
C LEU A 503 -23.09 27.24 -12.29
N LYS A 504 -24.17 28.00 -11.99
CA LYS A 504 -25.22 28.32 -12.97
C LYS A 504 -24.72 29.17 -14.15
N HIS A 505 -23.65 29.93 -13.96
CA HIS A 505 -23.07 30.81 -14.97
C HIS A 505 -22.10 30.10 -15.92
N LEU A 506 -21.71 28.86 -15.61
CA LEU A 506 -20.84 28.07 -16.49
C LEU A 506 -21.68 27.36 -17.56
N PRO A 507 -21.28 27.42 -18.84
CA PRO A 507 -21.94 26.64 -19.87
C PRO A 507 -21.80 25.16 -19.55
N VAL A 508 -22.91 24.42 -19.61
CA VAL A 508 -22.90 22.97 -19.44
C VAL A 508 -22.03 22.39 -20.55
N PRO A 509 -20.99 21.60 -20.22
CA PRO A 509 -20.17 20.95 -21.24
C PRO A 509 -21.05 20.13 -22.17
N ASP A 510 -20.81 20.24 -23.48
CA ASP A 510 -21.49 19.37 -24.44
C ASP A 510 -20.91 17.96 -24.31
N PHE A 511 -21.60 17.12 -23.54
CA PHE A 511 -21.23 15.73 -23.31
C PHE A 511 -21.51 14.85 -24.54
N ASP A 512 -22.21 15.39 -25.55
CA ASP A 512 -22.73 14.64 -26.69
C ASP A 512 -21.87 14.82 -27.96
N VAL A 513 -20.81 15.64 -27.91
CA VAL A 513 -19.88 15.92 -29.04
C VAL A 513 -19.34 14.64 -29.69
N PHE A 514 -19.19 13.56 -28.91
CA PHE A 514 -18.63 12.29 -29.36
C PHE A 514 -19.68 11.18 -29.53
N LEU A 515 -20.98 11.47 -29.37
CA LEU A 515 -22.04 10.49 -29.55
C LEU A 515 -22.34 10.27 -31.04
N SER A 516 -21.85 9.16 -31.57
CA SER A 516 -22.20 8.72 -32.92
C SER A 516 -23.63 8.16 -33.00
N PRO A 517 -24.29 8.20 -34.17
CA PRO A 517 -25.63 7.61 -34.36
C PRO A 517 -25.71 6.11 -34.03
N CYS A 518 -24.60 5.36 -34.12
CA CYS A 518 -24.56 3.95 -33.70
C CYS A 518 -24.52 3.80 -32.18
N MET A 519 -23.81 4.67 -31.47
CA MET A 519 -23.78 4.69 -30.00
C MET A 519 -25.15 5.06 -29.42
N LEU A 520 -25.86 6.03 -30.00
CA LEU A 520 -27.22 6.38 -29.59
C LEU A 520 -28.19 5.20 -29.75
N LYS A 521 -28.08 4.46 -30.86
CA LYS A 521 -28.88 3.25 -31.10
C LYS A 521 -28.53 2.13 -30.11
N GLU A 522 -27.26 1.97 -29.79
CA GLU A 522 -26.80 0.96 -28.82
C GLU A 522 -27.21 1.30 -27.40
N GLN A 523 -27.16 2.57 -27.01
CA GLN A 523 -27.64 3.06 -25.73
C GLN A 523 -29.16 2.89 -25.60
N ALA A 524 -29.93 3.13 -26.67
CA ALA A 524 -31.36 2.84 -26.72
C ALA A 524 -31.68 1.33 -26.66
N ARG A 525 -30.81 0.48 -27.20
CA ARG A 525 -30.91 -0.99 -27.11
C ARG A 525 -30.64 -1.47 -25.68
N MET A 526 -29.58 -0.95 -25.06
CA MET A 526 -29.21 -1.24 -23.66
C MET A 526 -30.27 -0.75 -22.67
N SER A 527 -30.83 0.44 -22.86
CA SER A 527 -31.89 0.97 -21.99
C SER A 527 -33.17 0.13 -22.05
N LYS A 528 -33.46 -0.49 -23.20
CA LYS A 528 -34.56 -1.45 -23.39
C LYS A 528 -34.21 -2.87 -22.94
N LYS A 529 -33.02 -3.11 -22.37
CA LYS A 529 -32.51 -4.44 -21.96
C LYS A 529 -32.61 -5.49 -23.07
N GLN A 530 -32.51 -5.09 -24.33
CA GLN A 530 -32.46 -6.04 -25.44
C GLN A 530 -31.09 -6.71 -25.45
N GLU A 531 -31.03 -7.99 -25.80
CA GLU A 531 -29.75 -8.68 -26.01
C GLU A 531 -29.10 -8.22 -27.32
N MET A 532 -27.77 -8.33 -27.41
CA MET A 532 -27.05 -7.94 -28.62
C MET A 532 -27.39 -8.94 -29.73
N PRO A 533 -27.80 -8.49 -30.93
CA PRO A 533 -28.00 -9.41 -32.05
C PRO A 533 -26.73 -10.20 -32.29
N LYS A 534 -26.84 -11.52 -32.40
CA LYS A 534 -25.70 -12.34 -32.83
C LYS A 534 -25.22 -11.84 -34.19
N LEU A 535 -23.91 -11.81 -34.39
CA LEU A 535 -23.32 -11.45 -35.68
C LEU A 535 -23.93 -12.36 -36.75
N ASP A 536 -24.55 -11.78 -37.76
CA ASP A 536 -25.15 -12.55 -38.85
C ASP A 536 -24.05 -13.13 -39.72
N MET A 537 -23.72 -14.39 -39.46
CA MET A 537 -22.73 -15.15 -40.22
C MET A 537 -23.30 -15.71 -41.53
N SER A 538 -24.60 -15.53 -41.81
CA SER A 538 -25.24 -16.08 -43.03
C SER A 538 -24.66 -15.51 -44.32
N ARG A 539 -24.08 -14.29 -44.27
CA ARG A 539 -23.32 -13.69 -45.38
C ARG A 539 -22.02 -14.46 -45.68
N CYS A 540 -21.43 -15.11 -44.68
CA CYS A 540 -20.22 -15.93 -44.80
C CYS A 540 -20.52 -17.41 -45.07
N GLU A 541 -21.80 -17.80 -45.08
CA GLU A 541 -22.24 -19.15 -45.37
C GLU A 541 -22.71 -19.25 -46.83
N LEU A 542 -22.43 -20.38 -47.49
CA LEU A 542 -22.94 -20.74 -48.82
C LEU A 542 -23.99 -21.84 -48.66
N PRO A 543 -25.24 -21.49 -48.31
CA PRO A 543 -26.28 -22.51 -48.17
C PRO A 543 -26.62 -23.13 -49.53
N CYS A 544 -26.78 -24.45 -49.55
CA CYS A 544 -27.20 -25.18 -50.74
C CYS A 544 -28.67 -24.84 -51.09
N PRO A 545 -29.02 -24.54 -52.35
CA PRO A 545 -30.40 -24.33 -52.75
C PRO A 545 -31.24 -25.58 -52.46
N SER A 546 -32.28 -25.46 -51.63
CA SER A 546 -33.13 -26.57 -51.23
C SER A 546 -34.21 -26.81 -52.29
N GLY A 547 -34.07 -27.89 -53.05
CA GLY A 547 -34.97 -28.21 -54.16
C GLY A 547 -36.33 -28.67 -53.69
N THR A 548 -37.39 -27.95 -54.09
CA THR A 548 -38.74 -28.50 -54.33
C THR A 548 -39.63 -27.50 -55.09
N SER A 549 -39.23 -27.08 -56.30
CA SER A 549 -40.14 -26.75 -57.44
C SER A 549 -39.35 -26.10 -58.59
N ARG A 550 -39.58 -26.60 -59.82
CA ARG A 550 -38.82 -26.25 -61.06
C ARG A 550 -38.74 -24.74 -61.39
N ALA A 551 -39.58 -23.88 -60.82
CA ALA A 551 -39.54 -22.43 -61.02
C ALA A 551 -38.84 -21.66 -59.87
N GLY A 552 -38.91 -22.15 -58.63
CA GLY A 552 -38.26 -21.54 -57.46
C GLY A 552 -36.74 -21.78 -57.44
N ASP A 553 -36.30 -22.89 -58.04
CA ASP A 553 -34.89 -23.26 -58.11
C ASP A 553 -34.04 -22.20 -58.80
N LYS A 554 -34.45 -21.68 -59.98
CA LYS A 554 -33.62 -20.72 -60.74
C LYS A 554 -33.32 -19.42 -59.98
N VAL A 555 -34.26 -18.94 -59.16
CA VAL A 555 -34.07 -17.70 -58.38
C VAL A 555 -33.15 -17.95 -57.20
N GLN A 556 -33.30 -19.09 -56.52
CA GLN A 556 -32.43 -19.47 -55.40
C GLN A 556 -30.99 -19.73 -55.88
N TRP A 557 -30.81 -20.41 -57.03
CA TRP A 557 -29.51 -20.60 -57.66
C TRP A 557 -28.86 -19.27 -58.06
N ARG A 558 -29.62 -18.32 -58.63
CA ARG A 558 -29.10 -16.97 -58.93
C ARG A 558 -28.65 -16.22 -57.68
N LYS A 559 -29.40 -16.34 -56.57
CA LYS A 559 -29.04 -15.72 -55.28
C LYS A 559 -27.77 -16.34 -54.69
N ALA A 560 -27.65 -17.67 -54.74
CA ALA A 560 -26.46 -18.40 -54.31
C ALA A 560 -25.22 -18.01 -55.14
N ILE A 561 -25.35 -17.94 -56.46
CA ILE A 561 -24.26 -17.49 -57.36
C ILE A 561 -23.85 -16.04 -57.08
N LYS A 562 -24.81 -15.13 -56.83
CA LYS A 562 -24.50 -13.74 -56.48
C LYS A 562 -23.77 -13.65 -55.14
N ASN A 563 -24.16 -14.46 -54.15
CA ASN A 563 -23.47 -14.54 -52.86
C ASN A 563 -22.05 -15.10 -53.03
N ALA A 564 -21.88 -16.18 -53.78
CA ALA A 564 -20.58 -16.78 -54.09
C ALA A 564 -19.65 -15.78 -54.81
N LYS A 565 -20.18 -15.01 -55.77
CA LYS A 565 -19.41 -13.95 -56.44
C LYS A 565 -18.98 -12.87 -55.44
N ALA A 566 -19.87 -12.40 -54.57
CA ALA A 566 -19.52 -11.41 -53.55
C ALA A 566 -18.48 -11.92 -52.54
N GLN A 567 -18.53 -13.19 -52.16
CA GLN A 567 -17.52 -13.81 -51.30
C GLN A 567 -16.18 -13.95 -52.03
N ASN A 568 -16.17 -14.32 -53.31
CA ASN A 568 -14.96 -14.39 -54.10
C ASN A 568 -14.28 -13.03 -54.23
N GLU A 569 -15.04 -11.96 -54.52
CA GLU A 569 -14.51 -10.59 -54.54
C GLU A 569 -13.91 -10.18 -53.19
N HIS A 570 -14.56 -10.57 -52.08
CA HIS A 570 -14.01 -10.32 -50.74
C HIS A 570 -12.71 -11.10 -50.49
N LEU A 571 -12.61 -12.34 -50.95
CA LEU A 571 -11.37 -13.13 -50.85
C LEU A 571 -10.24 -12.53 -51.70
N VAL A 572 -10.56 -12.06 -52.92
CA VAL A 572 -9.61 -11.35 -53.79
C VAL A 572 -9.12 -10.07 -53.12
N MET A 573 -10.03 -9.26 -52.56
CA MET A 573 -9.66 -8.04 -51.83
C MET A 573 -8.80 -8.36 -50.59
N ARG A 574 -9.15 -9.43 -49.86
CA ARG A 574 -8.35 -9.89 -48.72
C ARG A 574 -6.96 -10.32 -49.16
N GLN A 575 -6.84 -11.01 -50.30
CA GLN A 575 -5.56 -11.42 -50.85
C GLN A 575 -4.72 -10.20 -51.23
N ILE A 576 -5.28 -9.22 -51.94
CA ILE A 576 -4.61 -7.95 -52.26
C ILE A 576 -4.12 -7.25 -50.98
N ASN A 577 -4.97 -7.17 -49.96
CA ASN A 577 -4.58 -6.57 -48.68
C ASN A 577 -3.45 -7.35 -47.98
N LEU A 578 -3.44 -8.68 -48.08
CA LEU A 578 -2.37 -9.51 -47.53
C LEU A 578 -1.06 -9.30 -48.30
N GLU A 579 -1.11 -9.22 -49.63
CA GLU A 579 0.05 -8.92 -50.48
C GLU A 579 0.63 -7.53 -50.16
N LEU A 580 -0.23 -6.52 -50.02
CA LEU A 580 0.18 -5.18 -49.60
C LEU A 580 0.77 -5.17 -48.17
N MET A 581 0.22 -5.98 -47.26
CA MET A 581 0.78 -6.09 -45.92
C MET A 581 2.13 -6.81 -45.93
N GLU A 582 2.28 -7.87 -46.72
CA GLU A 582 3.56 -8.60 -46.84
C GLU A 582 4.66 -7.69 -47.39
N GLU A 583 4.33 -6.85 -48.37
CA GLU A 583 5.30 -5.97 -49.03
C GLU A 583 5.62 -4.70 -48.21
N TYR A 584 4.59 -4.02 -47.64
CA TYR A 584 4.77 -2.67 -47.07
C TYR A 584 4.53 -2.57 -45.57
N ALA A 585 3.92 -3.57 -44.91
CA ALA A 585 3.52 -3.41 -43.51
C ALA A 585 4.72 -3.23 -42.59
N ALA A 586 5.79 -4.02 -42.77
CA ALA A 586 6.95 -3.96 -41.89
C ALA A 586 7.58 -2.55 -41.86
N GLU A 587 7.82 -1.96 -43.04
CA GLU A 587 8.40 -0.62 -43.13
C GLU A 587 7.44 0.46 -42.61
N THR A 588 6.15 0.35 -42.96
CA THR A 588 5.13 1.32 -42.55
C THR A 588 4.93 1.30 -41.02
N TYR A 589 4.88 0.11 -40.41
CA TYR A 589 4.78 -0.03 -38.95
C TYR A 589 6.04 0.46 -38.25
N LEU A 590 7.23 0.22 -38.77
CA LEU A 590 8.48 0.75 -38.21
C LEU A 590 8.50 2.28 -38.24
N ARG A 591 8.09 2.89 -39.37
CA ARG A 591 8.00 4.35 -39.50
C ARG A 591 6.96 4.92 -38.53
N ARG A 592 5.78 4.31 -38.45
CA ARG A 592 4.71 4.73 -37.55
C ARG A 592 5.12 4.61 -36.09
N ASN A 593 5.81 3.54 -35.72
CA ASN A 593 6.30 3.35 -34.37
C ASN A 593 7.34 4.42 -33.99
N LYS A 594 8.24 4.76 -34.92
CA LYS A 594 9.21 5.84 -34.74
C LYS A 594 8.55 7.22 -34.55
N GLU A 595 7.50 7.52 -35.31
CA GLU A 595 6.70 8.73 -35.11
C GLU A 595 6.02 8.77 -33.74
N LEU A 596 5.44 7.64 -33.31
CA LEU A 596 4.81 7.53 -31.99
C LEU A 596 5.83 7.70 -30.86
N GLU A 597 7.01 7.10 -30.99
CA GLU A 597 8.12 7.28 -30.05
C GLU A 597 8.53 8.76 -29.97
N GLN A 598 8.63 9.46 -31.11
CA GLN A 598 8.93 10.89 -31.13
C GLN A 598 7.87 11.71 -30.39
N LEU A 599 6.58 11.49 -30.68
CA LEU A 599 5.47 12.16 -30.01
C LEU A 599 5.48 11.91 -28.49
N CYS A 600 5.75 10.68 -28.07
CA CYS A 600 5.91 10.35 -26.65
C CYS A 600 7.06 11.14 -26.02
N THR A 601 8.24 11.17 -26.66
CA THR A 601 9.40 11.91 -26.11
C THR A 601 9.16 13.42 -26.02
N GLU A 602 8.37 13.99 -26.94
CA GLU A 602 7.98 15.40 -26.92
C GLU A 602 7.01 15.69 -25.78
N ALA A 603 5.95 14.88 -25.63
CA ALA A 603 5.00 15.01 -24.53
C ALA A 603 5.67 14.85 -23.15
N GLU A 604 6.60 13.90 -23.01
CA GLU A 604 7.38 13.72 -21.78
C GLU A 604 8.29 14.91 -21.47
N ARG A 605 8.82 15.58 -22.50
CA ARG A 605 9.64 16.78 -22.35
C ARG A 605 8.80 17.96 -21.89
N GLU A 606 7.61 18.13 -22.46
CA GLU A 606 6.66 19.16 -22.02
C GLU A 606 6.21 18.94 -20.58
N LEU A 607 5.85 17.70 -20.23
CA LEU A 607 5.48 17.34 -18.86
C LEU A 607 6.59 17.68 -17.86
N ARG A 608 7.85 17.38 -18.20
CA ARG A 608 9.02 17.73 -17.36
C ARG A 608 9.13 19.24 -17.18
N ARG A 609 9.04 20.02 -18.26
CA ARG A 609 9.08 21.49 -18.19
C ARG A 609 7.97 22.06 -17.31
N THR A 610 6.74 21.58 -17.46
CA THR A 610 5.60 22.06 -16.64
C THR A 610 5.80 21.69 -15.16
N LYS A 611 6.31 20.48 -14.86
CA LYS A 611 6.62 20.09 -13.48
C LYS A 611 7.70 20.98 -12.86
N GLU A 612 8.75 21.31 -13.60
CA GLU A 612 9.81 22.22 -13.15
C GLU A 612 9.24 23.62 -12.83
N GLN A 613 8.38 24.15 -13.71
CA GLN A 613 7.71 25.44 -13.48
C GLN A 613 6.82 25.41 -12.22
N VAL A 614 6.05 24.34 -12.03
CA VAL A 614 5.22 24.15 -10.84
C VAL A 614 6.09 24.12 -9.57
N MET A 615 7.19 23.38 -9.59
CA MET A 615 8.13 23.31 -8.47
C MET A 615 8.77 24.66 -8.16
N GLU A 616 9.13 25.43 -9.20
CA GLU A 616 9.66 26.79 -9.02
C GLU A 616 8.64 27.71 -8.36
N ILE A 617 7.37 27.66 -8.79
CA ILE A 617 6.28 28.41 -8.16
C ILE A 617 6.12 28.01 -6.69
N HIS A 618 6.14 26.70 -6.37
CA HIS A 618 6.07 26.23 -4.98
C HIS A 618 7.25 26.72 -4.15
N ALA A 619 8.48 26.70 -4.70
CA ALA A 619 9.66 27.18 -4.02
C ALA A 619 9.56 28.69 -3.73
N ARG A 620 9.16 29.49 -4.72
CA ARG A 620 8.94 30.94 -4.56
C ARG A 620 7.87 31.23 -3.50
N ARG A 621 6.72 30.54 -3.55
CA ARG A 621 5.64 30.66 -2.55
C ARG A 621 6.14 30.34 -1.14
N LYS A 622 6.86 29.23 -0.99
CA LYS A 622 7.42 28.83 0.30
C LYS A 622 8.37 29.88 0.87
N MET A 623 9.29 30.39 0.05
CA MET A 623 10.23 31.42 0.50
C MET A 623 9.51 32.71 0.92
N ALA A 624 8.53 33.16 0.13
CA ALA A 624 7.72 34.34 0.46
C ALA A 624 6.96 34.16 1.79
N GLN A 625 6.32 33.01 2.02
CA GLN A 625 5.57 32.74 3.25
C GLN A 625 6.49 32.61 4.47
N LEU A 626 7.67 31.99 4.33
CA LEU A 626 8.64 31.89 5.42
C LEU A 626 9.19 33.25 5.83
N GLU A 627 9.41 34.15 4.87
CA GLU A 627 9.87 35.51 5.16
C GLU A 627 8.77 36.36 5.81
N ALA A 628 7.54 36.31 5.29
CA ALA A 628 6.38 36.94 5.92
C ALA A 628 6.16 36.39 7.35
N GLY A 629 6.30 35.09 7.55
CA GLY A 629 6.19 34.46 8.86
C GLY A 629 7.31 34.78 9.84
N ARG A 630 8.48 35.22 9.36
CA ARG A 630 9.53 35.79 10.22
C ARG A 630 9.09 37.16 10.72
N GLN A 631 8.63 38.03 9.82
CA GLN A 631 8.15 39.37 10.14
C GLN A 631 6.96 39.33 11.10
N LEU A 632 6.00 38.42 10.88
CA LEU A 632 4.86 38.23 11.78
C LEU A 632 5.29 37.87 13.21
N ARG A 633 6.25 36.95 13.36
CA ARG A 633 6.76 36.56 14.69
C ARG A 633 7.52 37.69 15.39
N GLU A 634 8.25 38.52 14.64
CA GLU A 634 8.91 39.70 15.20
C GLU A 634 7.89 40.74 15.67
N LEU A 635 6.86 41.01 14.87
CA LEU A 635 5.77 41.92 15.21
C LEU A 635 4.95 41.42 16.39
N GLU A 636 4.64 40.11 16.43
CA GLU A 636 3.93 39.47 17.54
C GLU A 636 4.76 39.56 18.83
N GLY A 637 6.07 39.27 18.76
CA GLY A 637 6.96 39.42 19.91
C GLY A 637 7.01 40.86 20.44
N SER A 638 7.06 41.85 19.54
CA SER A 638 6.99 43.28 19.89
C SER A 638 5.66 43.62 20.56
N TRP A 639 4.54 43.16 19.98
CA TRP A 639 3.21 43.37 20.53
C TRP A 639 3.04 42.76 21.92
N VAL A 640 3.43 41.50 22.12
CA VAL A 640 3.40 40.83 23.44
C VAL A 640 4.25 41.58 24.46
N ALA A 641 5.44 42.06 24.07
CA ALA A 641 6.30 42.84 24.95
C ALA A 641 5.64 44.18 25.36
N MET A 642 5.03 44.89 24.40
CA MET A 642 4.31 46.13 24.67
C MET A 642 3.10 45.92 25.59
N VAL A 643 2.27 44.90 25.31
CA VAL A 643 1.11 44.55 26.15
C VAL A 643 1.55 44.15 27.56
N THR A 644 2.60 43.33 27.67
CA THR A 644 3.15 42.93 28.98
C THR A 644 3.68 44.13 29.76
N ASN A 645 4.34 45.08 29.08
CA ASN A 645 4.81 46.31 29.72
C ASN A 645 3.65 47.19 30.19
N ASN A 646 2.62 47.38 29.37
CA ASN A 646 1.42 48.11 29.78
C ASN A 646 0.77 47.46 31.00
N TYR A 647 0.60 46.14 31.00
CA TYR A 647 0.05 45.43 32.16
C TYR A 647 0.91 45.58 33.42
N ARG A 648 2.25 45.55 33.29
CA ARG A 648 3.17 45.83 34.41
C ARG A 648 3.05 47.26 34.93
N MET A 649 2.90 48.23 34.04
CA MET A 649 2.68 49.63 34.42
C MET A 649 1.35 49.81 35.16
N GLU A 650 0.28 49.18 34.69
CA GLU A 650 -1.02 49.19 35.37
C GLU A 650 -0.93 48.54 36.76
N LEU A 651 -0.23 47.41 36.89
CA LEU A 651 -0.01 46.77 38.18
C LEU A 651 0.78 47.67 39.15
N ALA A 652 1.85 48.32 38.66
CA ALA A 652 2.66 49.24 39.46
C ALA A 652 1.85 50.48 39.88
N ASN A 653 1.04 51.04 38.98
CA ASN A 653 0.13 52.15 39.28
C ASN A 653 -0.90 51.75 40.36
N ASN A 654 -1.46 50.54 40.27
CA ASN A 654 -2.39 50.02 41.28
C ASN A 654 -1.71 49.82 42.64
N GLN A 655 -0.45 49.37 42.67
CA GLN A 655 0.33 49.24 43.90
C GLN A 655 0.64 50.60 44.52
N LEU A 656 1.11 51.57 43.72
CA LEU A 656 1.36 52.93 44.19
C LEU A 656 0.08 53.61 44.68
N ALA A 657 -1.06 53.41 43.99
CA ALA A 657 -2.36 53.90 44.44
C ALA A 657 -2.75 53.30 45.80
N ALA A 658 -2.50 51.99 46.01
CA ALA A 658 -2.75 51.34 47.29
C ALA A 658 -1.81 51.85 48.41
N GLU A 659 -0.53 52.05 48.12
CA GLU A 659 0.44 52.63 49.07
C GLU A 659 0.10 54.08 49.44
N ASN A 660 -0.26 54.89 48.45
CA ASN A 660 -0.74 56.26 48.66
C ASN A 660 -2.01 56.28 49.51
N ALA A 661 -2.96 55.36 49.28
CA ALA A 661 -4.15 55.22 50.10
C ALA A 661 -3.82 54.82 51.56
N GLN A 662 -2.81 53.96 51.77
CA GLN A 662 -2.33 53.60 53.11
C GLN A 662 -1.62 54.77 53.80
N MET A 663 -0.79 55.53 53.08
CA MET A 663 -0.12 56.72 53.62
C MET A 663 -1.12 57.83 53.95
N ALA A 664 -2.11 58.09 53.10
CA ALA A 664 -3.20 59.03 53.38
C ALA A 664 -3.96 58.66 54.66
N LYS A 665 -4.24 57.36 54.86
CA LYS A 665 -4.82 56.83 56.12
C LYS A 665 -3.91 57.07 57.33
N ARG A 666 -2.60 56.85 57.21
CA ARG A 666 -1.63 57.07 58.31
C ARG A 666 -1.52 58.54 58.70
N LEU A 667 -1.53 59.45 57.72
CA LEU A 667 -1.46 60.89 57.92
C LEU A 667 -2.80 61.53 58.31
N ARG A 668 -3.87 60.73 58.44
CA ARG A 668 -5.25 61.19 58.72
C ARG A 668 -5.73 62.27 57.75
N LEU A 669 -5.24 62.23 56.51
CA LEU A 669 -5.68 63.13 55.45
C LEU A 669 -7.03 62.63 54.96
N SER A 670 -8.09 63.41 55.16
CA SER A 670 -9.41 63.06 54.61
C SER A 670 -9.37 63.17 53.08
N PRO A 671 -9.95 62.22 52.32
CA PRO A 671 -9.99 62.30 50.85
C PRO A 671 -10.52 63.64 50.33
N ALA A 672 -11.52 64.21 51.01
CA ALA A 672 -12.14 65.50 50.69
C ALA A 672 -11.23 66.74 50.90
N ALA A 673 -10.09 66.60 51.58
CA ALA A 673 -9.11 67.69 51.77
C ALA A 673 -8.02 67.71 50.69
N LEU A 674 -7.77 66.57 50.03
CA LEU A 674 -6.80 66.43 48.93
C LEU A 674 -7.40 66.84 47.58
N GLU A 675 -8.69 66.59 47.34
CA GLU A 675 -9.41 67.08 46.14
C GLU A 675 -9.60 68.61 46.11
N LYS A 676 -9.33 69.33 47.21
CA LYS A 676 -9.36 70.81 47.24
C LYS A 676 -8.00 71.46 46.94
N LEU A 677 -6.94 70.67 46.77
CA LEU A 677 -5.56 71.13 46.53
C LEU A 677 -5.05 70.84 45.12
N ASN A 678 -5.75 70.01 44.35
CA ASN A 678 -5.68 69.96 42.89
C ASN A 678 -6.79 70.82 42.30
#